data_AF-A0A951YFV1-F1
#
_entry.id   AF-A0A951YFV1-F1
#
_cell.length_a   1.000
_cell.length_b   1.000
_cell.length_c   1.000
_cell.angle_alpha   90.00
_cell.angle_beta   90.00
_cell.angle_gamma   90.00
#
_symmetry.space_group_name_H-M   'P 1'
#
loop_
_entity.id
_entity.type
_entity.pdbx_description
1 polymer ?
#
loop_
_entity_poly.entity_id
_entity_poly.type
_entity_poly.pdbx_seq_one_letter_code
_entity_poly.pdbx_strand_id
1 'polypeptide(L)'
;MNAAVSPVYQTAVTELEAVLSPRIVSRALKDGLRQLGRSPDTADLMDIEKVMKSQVYRQLQVLMPVTQAKETVAGILDRLATSSAGASTPSVAGSDALKVQAKRLAALQAELKPFNLYFEWPEVQKLRAQVQLAEADAAAGREAPGLLADGEAQLELVKQKLEDQLVLQARDLAVVQEALEQVREVGGNSVRRLETLVNQVAAAQAQRHLVQAELERAHRLARELRKALPVEAAAATQPPAATDSETLDPAARDATTGAEPTVARGDATAPEPEPAAPPAAPDGGVAGRSHRLDIDAELHDLRTLESDYANVFEYLPELAVRMAELRSELEAERSVAQVLEGMRADLDATTRAVREDLREELEEMSARVAAMRSDVATAELDQALRVTLGILESSLPNRTDVEHVRRLHQLALEQEGVLQHEDEQRAAGLAAQSELLERLESTLLRRGDDADVREEVDRLRAEFDHLRLAHEQNTVAHDLVSAARQAEEDLARSLAARATEASEKLVAQLTALRAQLERLPVTATLTDRADTLRHEVERLLQEQESASAVAGLLLDDDPGPPTLVDDGELASLTTEVDALRQELTTSLRSRLMRLAEEATALGNHPLIEHIQRALLGLELGRYPDLAQFQAALRQEREAQRQEQLDELKRLAQAAAHFEGDGRGAELKALLADARERIQAGEPAQTLKRAGELLRELEEQADAVLAGMPTRLDAALAELEPVSKLNSDGVVTVRRILHHLDSQRDALPRLSRGLQLQLEQALGQAERMLVELRGEYEATRLVADQVVSGGLLDGVLGLFRTADPPPAEPETPTFSRQAVLDEYLSEKYVKGGAWMDAAGALLAGTDDTLPAGATDPSPVPLAGATAACWQADDEALIVAWLPNGEWLALRLGDPDLAGLMVNRVRRDAATWPLAGAAPGDG
;
A
#
# COMPACT_ATOMS: atom_id res chain seq x y z
N MET A 1 47.88 -13.20 7.76
CA MET A 1 47.91 -11.79 7.28
C MET A 1 46.94 -11.72 6.14
N ASN A 2 45.75 -11.16 6.36
CA ASN A 2 44.77 -10.95 5.28
C ASN A 2 44.97 -9.53 4.77
N ALA A 3 45.15 -9.36 3.46
CA ALA A 3 45.20 -8.03 2.86
C ALA A 3 43.82 -7.38 2.97
N ALA A 4 43.79 -6.08 3.30
CA ALA A 4 42.55 -5.32 3.33
C ALA A 4 42.12 -5.02 1.88
N VAL A 5 40.95 -5.53 1.49
CA VAL A 5 40.31 -5.19 0.21
C VAL A 5 39.95 -3.70 0.22
N SER A 6 40.10 -3.02 -0.93
CA SER A 6 39.81 -1.58 -1.05
C SER A 6 38.40 -1.24 -0.52
N PRO A 7 38.23 -0.24 0.36
CA PRO A 7 36.91 0.09 0.93
C PRO A 7 35.93 0.54 -0.16
N VAL A 8 36.40 1.27 -1.18
CA VAL A 8 35.59 1.71 -2.33
C VAL A 8 35.04 0.50 -3.10
N TYR A 9 35.83 -0.58 -3.21
CA TYR A 9 35.36 -1.83 -3.80
C TYR A 9 34.31 -2.53 -2.93
N GLN A 10 34.45 -2.51 -1.60
CA GLN A 10 33.45 -3.09 -0.69
C GLN A 10 32.10 -2.35 -0.77
N THR A 11 32.11 -1.01 -0.71
CA THR A 11 30.90 -0.19 -0.86
C THR A 11 30.23 -0.40 -2.23
N ALA A 12 31.03 -0.54 -3.30
CA ALA A 12 30.50 -0.84 -4.63
C ALA A 12 29.86 -2.24 -4.72
N VAL A 13 30.34 -3.22 -3.96
CA VAL A 13 29.68 -4.53 -3.85
C VAL A 13 28.33 -4.39 -3.12
N THR A 14 28.29 -3.76 -1.94
CA THR A 14 27.07 -3.68 -1.13
C THR A 14 25.94 -2.90 -1.82
N GLU A 15 26.26 -1.80 -2.49
CA GLU A 15 25.28 -1.00 -3.25
C GLU A 15 24.69 -1.75 -4.44
N LEU A 16 25.46 -2.65 -5.06
CA LEU A 16 24.98 -3.49 -6.15
C LEU A 16 24.23 -4.73 -5.67
N GLU A 17 24.59 -5.30 -4.51
CA GLU A 17 23.89 -6.45 -3.93
C GLU A 17 22.45 -6.13 -3.49
N ALA A 18 22.12 -4.84 -3.34
CA ALA A 18 20.75 -4.35 -3.19
C ALA A 18 19.91 -4.36 -4.49
N VAL A 19 20.54 -4.52 -5.68
CA VAL A 19 19.89 -4.43 -7.00
C VAL A 19 20.08 -5.69 -7.86
N LEU A 20 21.16 -6.44 -7.61
CA LEU A 20 21.60 -7.61 -8.39
C LEU A 20 22.06 -8.72 -7.43
N SER A 21 21.85 -10.00 -7.80
CA SER A 21 22.26 -11.10 -6.91
C SER A 21 23.79 -11.12 -6.64
N PRO A 22 24.25 -11.43 -5.41
CA PRO A 22 25.67 -11.44 -5.04
C PRO A 22 26.61 -12.22 -5.97
N ARG A 23 26.12 -13.34 -6.55
CA ARG A 23 26.90 -14.13 -7.53
C ARG A 23 27.08 -13.43 -8.87
N ILE A 24 26.15 -12.57 -9.26
CA ILE A 24 26.25 -11.75 -10.48
C ILE A 24 27.13 -10.53 -10.20
N VAL A 25 26.88 -9.79 -9.11
CA VAL A 25 27.67 -8.62 -8.69
C VAL A 25 29.15 -8.96 -8.57
N SER A 26 29.49 -9.95 -7.75
CA SER A 26 30.88 -10.34 -7.49
C SER A 26 31.57 -10.94 -8.73
N ARG A 27 30.83 -11.42 -9.73
CA ARG A 27 31.37 -11.84 -11.03
C ARG A 27 31.60 -10.63 -11.94
N ALA A 28 30.60 -9.76 -12.10
CA ALA A 28 30.67 -8.59 -12.97
C ALA A 28 31.79 -7.63 -12.58
N LEU A 29 31.92 -7.34 -11.28
CA LEU A 29 33.01 -6.51 -10.74
C LEU A 29 34.38 -7.16 -10.97
N LYS A 30 34.54 -8.47 -10.66
CA LYS A 30 35.84 -9.15 -10.81
C LYS A 30 36.25 -9.33 -12.27
N ASP A 31 35.32 -9.72 -13.14
CA ASP A 31 35.61 -9.90 -14.57
C ASP A 31 35.80 -8.56 -15.30
N GLY A 32 35.14 -7.48 -14.85
CA GLY A 32 35.40 -6.11 -15.31
C GLY A 32 36.77 -5.56 -14.86
N LEU A 33 37.13 -5.71 -13.59
CA LEU A 33 38.46 -5.29 -13.10
C LEU A 33 39.59 -6.11 -13.74
N ARG A 34 39.37 -7.41 -14.00
CA ARG A 34 40.29 -8.25 -14.79
C ARG A 34 40.50 -7.72 -16.20
N GLN A 35 39.46 -7.22 -16.87
CA GLN A 35 39.59 -6.60 -18.20
C GLN A 35 40.38 -5.28 -18.17
N LEU A 36 40.37 -4.57 -17.04
CA LEU A 36 41.23 -3.41 -16.78
C LEU A 36 42.62 -3.78 -16.24
N GLY A 37 42.93 -5.06 -16.08
CA GLY A 37 44.21 -5.54 -15.55
C GLY A 37 44.44 -5.25 -14.06
N ARG A 38 43.37 -5.01 -13.28
CA ARG A 38 43.44 -4.63 -11.85
C ARG A 38 42.88 -5.71 -10.91
N SER A 39 43.51 -5.83 -9.75
CA SER A 39 43.00 -6.57 -8.59
C SER A 39 41.99 -5.71 -7.79
N PRO A 40 41.02 -6.33 -7.08
CA PRO A 40 40.05 -5.60 -6.23
C PRO A 40 40.74 -4.83 -5.09
N ASP A 41 41.91 -5.29 -4.65
CA ASP A 41 42.75 -4.67 -3.61
C ASP A 41 43.48 -3.41 -4.11
N THR A 42 43.42 -3.14 -5.42
CA THR A 42 44.10 -2.04 -6.13
C THR A 42 43.14 -1.21 -6.99
N ALA A 43 41.83 -1.37 -6.77
CA ALA A 43 40.78 -0.71 -7.53
C ALA A 43 40.51 0.69 -6.95
N ASP A 44 40.68 1.70 -7.81
CA ASP A 44 40.40 3.11 -7.54
C ASP A 44 39.00 3.48 -8.06
N LEU A 45 38.43 4.60 -7.59
CA LEU A 45 37.06 5.04 -7.91
C LEU A 45 36.83 5.15 -9.43
N MET A 46 37.81 5.71 -10.16
CA MET A 46 37.76 5.84 -11.62
C MET A 46 37.76 4.50 -12.38
N ASP A 47 38.33 3.43 -11.81
CA ASP A 47 38.32 2.11 -12.45
C ASP A 47 37.02 1.36 -12.14
N ILE A 48 36.49 1.52 -10.93
CA ILE A 48 35.16 1.03 -10.56
C ILE A 48 34.08 1.72 -11.42
N GLU A 49 34.18 3.03 -11.65
CA GLU A 49 33.27 3.80 -12.51
C GLU A 49 33.19 3.24 -13.94
N LYS A 50 34.34 2.90 -14.55
CA LYS A 50 34.42 2.28 -15.89
C LYS A 50 33.73 0.91 -15.90
N VAL A 51 33.90 0.10 -14.85
CA VAL A 51 33.24 -1.21 -14.73
C VAL A 51 31.74 -1.07 -14.53
N MET A 52 31.28 -0.05 -13.78
CA MET A 52 29.86 0.26 -13.62
C MET A 52 29.20 0.62 -14.95
N LYS A 53 29.78 1.59 -15.67
CA LYS A 53 29.26 2.11 -16.94
C LYS A 53 29.35 1.11 -18.12
N SER A 54 30.03 -0.02 -17.96
CA SER A 54 30.21 -1.05 -19.00
C SER A 54 29.59 -2.40 -18.63
N GLN A 55 30.24 -3.20 -17.78
CA GLN A 55 29.83 -4.57 -17.47
C GLN A 55 28.54 -4.62 -16.66
N VAL A 56 28.42 -3.78 -15.62
CA VAL A 56 27.22 -3.78 -14.75
C VAL A 56 26.03 -3.12 -15.45
N TYR A 57 26.24 -1.98 -16.13
CA TYR A 57 25.19 -1.34 -16.93
C TYR A 57 24.59 -2.30 -17.98
N ARG A 58 25.45 -3.07 -18.69
CA ARG A 58 25.00 -4.09 -19.65
C ARG A 58 24.20 -5.24 -19.01
N GLN A 59 24.44 -5.55 -17.73
CA GLN A 59 23.67 -6.57 -17.01
C GLN A 59 22.35 -6.02 -16.45
N LEU A 60 22.33 -4.76 -16.01
CA LEU A 60 21.10 -4.07 -15.62
C LEU A 60 20.14 -3.90 -16.81
N GLN A 61 20.64 -3.61 -18.02
CA GLN A 61 19.86 -3.58 -19.26
C GLN A 61 19.14 -4.90 -19.60
N VAL A 62 19.56 -6.04 -19.04
CA VAL A 62 18.88 -7.35 -19.22
C VAL A 62 17.72 -7.53 -18.23
N LEU A 63 17.65 -6.72 -17.17
CA LEU A 63 16.70 -6.85 -16.07
C LEU A 63 15.74 -5.65 -15.92
N MET A 64 16.09 -4.46 -16.46
CA MET A 64 15.27 -3.26 -16.37
C MET A 64 15.44 -2.33 -17.60
N PRO A 65 14.46 -1.44 -17.89
CA PRO A 65 14.54 -0.47 -18.98
C PRO A 65 15.80 0.40 -18.98
N VAL A 66 16.22 0.81 -20.19
CA VAL A 66 17.50 1.50 -20.45
C VAL A 66 17.67 2.81 -19.66
N THR A 67 16.58 3.52 -19.36
CA THR A 67 16.53 4.73 -18.52
C THR A 67 16.82 4.40 -17.05
N GLN A 68 16.04 3.48 -16.47
CA GLN A 68 16.19 3.02 -15.08
C GLN A 68 17.57 2.38 -14.84
N ALA A 69 18.09 1.60 -15.79
CA ALA A 69 19.45 1.06 -15.74
C ALA A 69 20.54 2.15 -15.72
N LYS A 70 20.27 3.33 -16.30
CA LYS A 70 21.20 4.47 -16.33
C LYS A 70 21.11 5.30 -15.06
N GLU A 71 19.90 5.52 -14.56
CA GLU A 71 19.62 6.24 -13.31
C GLU A 71 20.13 5.48 -12.08
N THR A 72 19.95 4.15 -12.03
CA THR A 72 20.51 3.30 -10.97
C THR A 72 22.04 3.32 -10.96
N VAL A 73 22.69 3.19 -12.13
CA VAL A 73 24.16 3.31 -12.23
C VAL A 73 24.64 4.71 -11.84
N ALA A 74 23.96 5.78 -12.27
CA ALA A 74 24.30 7.15 -11.88
C ALA A 74 24.18 7.36 -10.36
N GLY A 75 23.03 7.00 -9.77
CA GLY A 75 22.80 7.16 -8.33
C GLY A 75 23.73 6.33 -7.44
N ILE A 76 24.14 5.13 -7.89
CA ILE A 76 25.17 4.34 -7.20
C ILE A 76 26.54 5.02 -7.30
N LEU A 77 26.90 5.59 -8.46
CA LEU A 77 28.15 6.32 -8.62
C LEU A 77 28.18 7.62 -7.81
N ASP A 78 27.08 8.36 -7.73
CA ASP A 78 26.97 9.57 -6.90
C ASP A 78 27.08 9.23 -5.40
N ARG A 79 26.50 8.09 -4.96
CA ARG A 79 26.69 7.59 -3.59
C ARG A 79 28.14 7.15 -3.32
N LEU A 80 28.80 6.49 -4.27
CA LEU A 80 30.23 6.12 -4.16
C LEU A 80 31.15 7.35 -4.15
N ALA A 81 30.87 8.36 -4.98
CA ALA A 81 31.58 9.64 -4.97
C ALA A 81 31.40 10.35 -3.62
N THR A 82 30.17 10.44 -3.11
CA THR A 82 29.86 11.02 -1.79
C THR A 82 30.56 10.27 -0.66
N SER A 83 30.59 8.94 -0.70
CA SER A 83 31.32 8.09 0.25
C SER A 83 32.84 8.36 0.22
N SER A 84 33.43 8.51 -0.97
CA SER A 84 34.86 8.84 -1.12
C SER A 84 35.21 10.26 -0.64
N ALA A 85 34.31 11.23 -0.83
CA ALA A 85 34.45 12.58 -0.30
C ALA A 85 34.38 12.57 1.24
N GLY A 86 33.47 11.78 1.82
CA GLY A 86 33.35 11.57 3.27
C GLY A 86 34.60 10.96 3.91
N ALA A 87 35.42 10.22 3.16
CA ALA A 87 36.69 9.67 3.64
C ALA A 87 37.85 10.70 3.72
N SER A 88 37.65 11.93 3.25
CA SER A 88 38.74 12.87 2.92
C SER A 88 38.93 14.05 3.90
N THR A 89 38.26 14.07 5.07
CA THR A 89 38.63 14.94 6.20
C THR A 89 38.20 14.32 7.54
N PRO A 90 39.13 13.89 8.42
CA PRO A 90 38.75 13.47 9.77
C PRO A 90 38.41 14.70 10.63
N SER A 91 37.13 14.82 11.01
CA SER A 91 36.76 15.72 12.11
C SER A 91 37.45 15.24 13.39
N VAL A 92 38.23 16.13 14.02
CA VAL A 92 39.05 15.79 15.20
C VAL A 92 38.22 15.16 16.32
N ALA A 93 36.96 15.61 16.48
CA ALA A 93 36.01 15.14 17.48
C ALA A 93 35.75 13.63 17.43
N GLY A 94 35.43 13.06 16.26
CA GLY A 94 35.17 11.62 16.12
C GLY A 94 36.41 10.77 16.43
N SER A 95 37.61 11.29 16.13
CA SER A 95 38.85 10.61 16.49
C SER A 95 39.04 10.48 18.01
N ASP A 96 38.54 11.42 18.81
CA ASP A 96 38.62 11.37 20.27
C ASP A 96 37.43 10.62 20.90
N ALA A 97 36.24 10.70 20.32
CA ALA A 97 35.08 9.90 20.71
C ALA A 97 35.39 8.39 20.61
N LEU A 98 35.93 7.93 19.48
CA LEU A 98 36.39 6.54 19.30
C LEU A 98 37.48 6.12 20.31
N LYS A 99 38.41 7.03 20.68
CA LYS A 99 39.41 6.76 21.73
C LYS A 99 38.78 6.66 23.13
N VAL A 100 37.73 7.41 23.42
CA VAL A 100 36.97 7.34 24.68
C VAL A 100 36.14 6.04 24.74
N GLN A 101 35.48 5.66 23.65
CA GLN A 101 34.78 4.39 23.49
C GLN A 101 35.73 3.20 23.73
N ALA A 102 36.91 3.21 23.09
CA ALA A 102 37.92 2.17 23.28
C ALA A 102 38.43 2.08 24.74
N LYS A 103 38.56 3.21 25.45
CA LYS A 103 38.94 3.23 26.87
C LYS A 103 37.83 2.66 27.77
N ARG A 104 36.57 3.05 27.56
CA ARG A 104 35.42 2.51 28.31
C ARG A 104 35.25 1.02 28.08
N LEU A 105 35.35 0.58 26.83
CA LEU A 105 35.33 -0.84 26.45
C LEU A 105 36.46 -1.63 27.14
N ALA A 106 37.69 -1.11 27.15
CA ALA A 106 38.81 -1.76 27.83
C ALA A 106 38.65 -1.82 29.37
N ALA A 107 38.00 -0.83 29.98
CA ALA A 107 37.65 -0.85 31.41
C ALA A 107 36.58 -1.91 31.69
N LEU A 108 35.49 -1.93 30.92
CA LEU A 108 34.42 -2.93 31.02
C LEU A 108 34.97 -4.36 30.81
N GLN A 109 35.82 -4.57 29.80
CA GLN A 109 36.55 -5.84 29.60
C GLN A 109 37.43 -6.23 30.79
N ALA A 110 38.01 -5.27 31.52
CA ALA A 110 38.81 -5.55 32.70
C ALA A 110 37.94 -5.96 33.89
N GLU A 111 36.83 -5.24 34.11
CA GLU A 111 35.87 -5.50 35.19
C GLU A 111 34.99 -6.73 34.96
N LEU A 112 34.83 -7.18 33.71
CA LEU A 112 34.19 -8.46 33.39
C LEU A 112 35.01 -9.69 33.82
N LYS A 113 36.35 -9.55 34.00
CA LYS A 113 37.25 -10.69 34.21
C LYS A 113 36.94 -11.55 35.45
N PRO A 114 36.61 -11.01 36.64
CA PRO A 114 36.25 -11.80 37.82
C PRO A 114 34.97 -12.63 37.62
N PHE A 115 34.01 -12.12 36.86
CA PHE A 115 32.71 -12.76 36.63
C PHE A 115 32.76 -13.95 35.67
N ASN A 116 33.92 -14.27 35.06
CA ASN A 116 34.09 -15.48 34.26
C ASN A 116 33.89 -16.78 35.06
N LEU A 117 34.02 -16.74 36.40
CA LEU A 117 33.67 -17.85 37.28
C LEU A 117 32.16 -18.15 37.29
N TYR A 118 31.33 -17.16 36.94
CA TYR A 118 29.86 -17.22 36.98
C TYR A 118 29.25 -17.21 35.57
N PHE A 119 29.92 -17.85 34.61
CA PHE A 119 29.49 -17.91 33.21
C PHE A 119 28.08 -18.50 32.98
N GLU A 120 27.58 -19.31 33.92
CA GLU A 120 26.23 -19.88 33.87
C GLU A 120 25.12 -18.84 34.10
N TRP A 121 25.45 -17.63 34.58
CA TRP A 121 24.49 -16.55 34.80
C TRP A 121 24.08 -15.87 33.48
N PRO A 122 22.78 -15.76 33.16
CA PRO A 122 22.32 -15.17 31.90
C PRO A 122 22.68 -13.68 31.78
N GLU A 123 22.81 -12.96 32.91
CA GLU A 123 23.25 -11.57 32.93
C GLU A 123 24.71 -11.41 32.49
N VAL A 124 25.59 -12.35 32.88
CA VAL A 124 27.00 -12.39 32.47
C VAL A 124 27.12 -12.76 30.99
N GLN A 125 26.24 -13.65 30.50
CA GLN A 125 26.18 -14.01 29.08
C GLN A 125 25.70 -12.83 28.22
N LYS A 126 24.64 -12.13 28.64
CA LYS A 126 24.14 -10.90 28.00
C LYS A 126 25.22 -9.81 27.98
N LEU A 127 25.88 -9.57 29.11
CA LEU A 127 26.99 -8.62 29.22
C LEU A 127 28.13 -8.95 28.27
N ARG A 128 28.55 -10.24 28.20
CA ARG A 128 29.58 -10.69 27.24
C ARG A 128 29.14 -10.47 25.79
N ALA A 129 27.87 -10.71 25.45
CA ALA A 129 27.35 -10.46 24.10
C ALA A 129 27.32 -8.96 23.75
N GLN A 130 26.92 -8.09 24.69
CA GLN A 130 26.99 -6.62 24.52
C GLN A 130 28.43 -6.14 24.31
N VAL A 131 29.38 -6.67 25.08
CA VAL A 131 30.82 -6.38 24.93
C VAL A 131 31.36 -6.84 23.58
N GLN A 132 31.02 -8.06 23.13
CA GLN A 132 31.41 -8.58 21.81
C GLN A 132 30.82 -7.76 20.65
N LEU A 133 29.59 -7.25 20.80
CA LEU A 133 28.97 -6.36 19.82
C LEU A 133 29.66 -4.99 19.79
N ALA A 134 29.94 -4.41 20.96
CA ALA A 134 30.69 -3.15 21.07
C ALA A 134 32.15 -3.27 20.58
N GLU A 135 32.78 -4.44 20.72
CA GLU A 135 34.08 -4.77 20.12
C GLU A 135 33.99 -4.78 18.59
N ALA A 136 32.95 -5.41 18.03
CA ALA A 136 32.73 -5.45 16.59
C ALA A 136 32.43 -4.06 16.00
N ASP A 137 31.65 -3.22 16.69
CA ASP A 137 31.40 -1.84 16.29
C ASP A 137 32.65 -0.97 16.38
N ALA A 138 33.43 -1.08 17.46
CA ALA A 138 34.71 -0.37 17.58
C ALA A 138 35.72 -0.81 16.50
N ALA A 139 35.76 -2.09 16.15
CA ALA A 139 36.58 -2.62 15.05
C ALA A 139 36.10 -2.17 13.66
N ALA A 140 34.79 -1.92 13.51
CA ALA A 140 34.18 -1.31 12.32
C ALA A 140 34.28 0.23 12.30
N GLY A 141 34.87 0.87 13.32
CA GLY A 141 34.97 2.32 13.43
C GLY A 141 33.64 3.04 13.72
N ARG A 142 32.64 2.33 14.27
CA ARG A 142 31.31 2.87 14.59
C ARG A 142 31.21 3.27 16.05
N GLU A 143 30.66 4.46 16.29
CA GLU A 143 30.39 4.96 17.63
C GLU A 143 29.10 4.33 18.20
N ALA A 144 29.24 3.56 19.28
CA ALA A 144 28.13 2.85 19.94
C ALA A 144 28.01 3.24 21.44
N PRO A 145 27.76 4.53 21.77
CA PRO A 145 27.71 4.99 23.16
C PRO A 145 26.56 4.38 23.98
N GLY A 146 25.44 4.03 23.32
CA GLY A 146 24.31 3.33 23.95
C GLY A 146 24.70 1.93 24.43
N LEU A 147 25.27 1.09 23.55
CA LEU A 147 25.69 -0.28 23.91
C LEU A 147 26.73 -0.30 25.04
N LEU A 148 27.60 0.71 25.14
CA LEU A 148 28.50 0.84 26.30
C LEU A 148 27.78 1.26 27.58
N ALA A 149 26.81 2.18 27.52
CA ALA A 149 26.01 2.55 28.68
C ALA A 149 25.14 1.37 29.17
N ASP A 150 24.51 0.63 28.25
CA ASP A 150 23.76 -0.59 28.55
C ASP A 150 24.66 -1.69 29.15
N GLY A 151 25.90 -1.80 28.67
CA GLY A 151 26.90 -2.73 29.18
C GLY A 151 27.42 -2.36 30.57
N GLU A 152 27.68 -1.07 30.82
CA GLU A 152 28.06 -0.56 32.15
C GLU A 152 26.92 -0.73 33.16
N ALA A 153 25.67 -0.42 32.79
CA ALA A 153 24.50 -0.68 33.65
C ALA A 153 24.28 -2.18 33.92
N GLN A 154 24.49 -3.03 32.90
CA GLN A 154 24.39 -4.49 33.05
C GLN A 154 25.52 -5.07 33.91
N LEU A 155 26.71 -4.44 33.92
CA LEU A 155 27.83 -4.76 34.81
C LEU A 155 27.54 -4.38 36.26
N GLU A 156 26.95 -3.21 36.54
CA GLU A 156 26.51 -2.86 37.90
C GLU A 156 25.43 -3.80 38.42
N LEU A 157 24.47 -4.22 37.58
CA LEU A 157 23.47 -5.22 37.98
C LEU A 157 24.11 -6.59 38.29
N VAL A 158 25.18 -6.98 37.58
CA VAL A 158 25.95 -8.20 37.87
C VAL A 158 26.77 -8.07 39.16
N LYS A 159 27.33 -6.88 39.46
CA LYS A 159 27.99 -6.59 40.74
C LYS A 159 27.00 -6.66 41.90
N GLN A 160 25.84 -6.01 41.78
CA GLN A 160 24.76 -6.02 42.77
C GLN A 160 24.26 -7.45 43.05
N LYS A 161 24.03 -8.24 41.99
CA LYS A 161 23.65 -9.66 42.11
C LYS A 161 24.73 -10.51 42.80
N LEU A 162 26.02 -10.20 42.63
CA LEU A 162 27.10 -10.86 43.37
C LEU A 162 27.09 -10.49 44.86
N GLU A 163 26.92 -9.20 45.19
CA GLU A 163 26.84 -8.75 46.58
C GLU A 163 25.61 -9.35 47.31
N ASP A 164 24.44 -9.37 46.68
CA ASP A 164 23.22 -10.02 47.20
C ASP A 164 23.45 -11.51 47.51
N GLN A 165 24.06 -12.24 46.59
CA GLN A 165 24.33 -13.66 46.77
C GLN A 165 25.41 -13.92 47.84
N LEU A 166 26.35 -12.98 48.05
CA LEU A 166 27.32 -13.05 49.14
C LEU A 166 26.67 -12.80 50.51
N VAL A 167 25.70 -11.89 50.61
CA VAL A 167 24.90 -11.68 51.83
C VAL A 167 24.07 -12.92 52.16
N LEU A 168 23.37 -13.48 51.16
CA LEU A 168 22.59 -14.72 51.33
C LEU A 168 23.49 -15.90 51.72
N GLN A 169 24.68 -16.02 51.11
CA GLN A 169 25.67 -17.03 51.48
C GLN A 169 26.18 -16.83 52.91
N ALA A 170 26.41 -15.60 53.38
CA ALA A 170 26.80 -15.31 54.76
C ALA A 170 25.70 -15.69 55.77
N ARG A 171 24.44 -15.32 55.49
CA ARG A 171 23.28 -15.67 56.31
C ARG A 171 23.13 -17.18 56.46
N ASP A 172 23.16 -17.88 55.33
CA ASP A 172 22.94 -19.32 55.28
C ASP A 172 24.14 -20.09 55.85
N LEU A 173 25.37 -19.55 55.75
CA LEU A 173 26.57 -20.05 56.43
C LEU A 173 26.46 -19.94 57.96
N ALA A 174 25.95 -18.83 58.49
CA ALA A 174 25.72 -18.69 59.93
C ALA A 174 24.73 -19.75 60.45
N VAL A 175 23.68 -20.05 59.67
CA VAL A 175 22.74 -21.15 59.96
C VAL A 175 23.42 -22.53 59.90
N VAL A 176 24.43 -22.75 59.04
CA VAL A 176 25.22 -24.00 59.05
C VAL A 176 26.15 -24.07 60.26
N GLN A 177 26.77 -22.96 60.66
CA GLN A 177 27.66 -22.91 61.82
C GLN A 177 26.90 -23.25 63.11
N GLU A 178 25.72 -22.65 63.32
CA GLU A 178 24.81 -22.99 64.42
C GLU A 178 24.37 -24.46 64.38
N ALA A 179 24.03 -24.98 63.19
CA ALA A 179 23.69 -26.39 63.01
C ALA A 179 24.86 -27.34 63.30
N LEU A 180 26.09 -26.92 62.98
CA LEU A 180 27.31 -27.65 63.28
C LEU A 180 27.59 -27.66 64.77
N GLU A 181 27.42 -26.55 65.48
CA GLU A 181 27.59 -26.47 66.94
C GLU A 181 26.61 -27.40 67.66
N GLN A 182 25.33 -27.39 67.29
CA GLN A 182 24.31 -28.31 67.84
C GLN A 182 24.61 -29.79 67.57
N VAL A 183 25.25 -30.11 66.44
CA VAL A 183 25.60 -31.49 66.04
C VAL A 183 26.99 -31.91 66.55
N ARG A 184 27.80 -30.97 67.05
CA ARG A 184 29.21 -31.19 67.44
C ARG A 184 29.38 -32.25 68.52
N GLU A 185 28.41 -32.34 69.43
CA GLU A 185 28.39 -33.30 70.54
C GLU A 185 28.18 -34.76 70.07
N VAL A 186 27.51 -34.97 68.93
CA VAL A 186 27.27 -36.31 68.34
C VAL A 186 28.58 -36.90 67.81
N GLY A 187 29.44 -36.05 67.23
CA GLY A 187 30.74 -36.40 66.68
C GLY A 187 30.71 -37.34 65.46
N GLY A 188 31.89 -37.59 64.89
CA GLY A 188 32.09 -38.59 63.83
C GLY A 188 32.59 -38.05 62.48
N ASN A 189 32.67 -38.94 61.49
CA ASN A 189 33.24 -38.65 60.18
C ASN A 189 32.37 -37.71 59.33
N SER A 190 31.05 -37.80 59.48
CA SER A 190 30.07 -36.87 58.89
C SER A 190 30.20 -35.46 59.46
N VAL A 191 30.34 -35.33 60.78
CA VAL A 191 30.57 -34.04 61.45
C VAL A 191 31.88 -33.41 60.98
N ARG A 192 32.97 -34.18 60.87
CA ARG A 192 34.24 -33.68 60.29
C ARG A 192 34.15 -33.25 58.83
N ARG A 193 33.29 -33.89 58.04
CA ARG A 193 32.99 -33.44 56.66
C ARG A 193 32.20 -32.13 56.66
N LEU A 194 31.26 -31.96 57.58
CA LEU A 194 30.54 -30.69 57.77
C LEU A 194 31.50 -29.58 58.22
N GLU A 195 32.37 -29.83 59.21
CA GLU A 195 33.46 -28.93 59.62
C GLU A 195 34.37 -28.55 58.45
N THR A 196 34.73 -29.51 57.60
CA THR A 196 35.57 -29.24 56.41
C THR A 196 34.85 -28.33 55.41
N LEU A 197 33.58 -28.63 55.08
CA LEU A 197 32.78 -27.83 54.15
C LEU A 197 32.48 -26.42 54.70
N VAL A 198 32.16 -26.28 55.98
CA VAL A 198 31.93 -24.97 56.62
C VAL A 198 33.20 -24.13 56.58
N ASN A 199 34.38 -24.71 56.84
CA ASN A 199 35.65 -24.01 56.71
C ASN A 199 35.98 -23.64 55.24
N GLN A 200 35.60 -24.47 54.26
CA GLN A 200 35.76 -24.17 52.83
C GLN A 200 34.87 -23.00 52.39
N VAL A 201 33.57 -23.02 52.73
CA VAL A 201 32.65 -21.91 52.41
C VAL A 201 33.02 -20.65 53.18
N ALA A 202 33.48 -20.73 54.43
CA ALA A 202 33.97 -19.57 55.18
C ALA A 202 35.23 -18.94 54.54
N ALA A 203 36.18 -19.75 54.10
CA ALA A 203 37.36 -19.27 53.38
C ALA A 203 37.00 -18.63 52.03
N ALA A 204 36.03 -19.20 51.30
CA ALA A 204 35.53 -18.63 50.06
C ALA A 204 34.74 -17.32 50.26
N GLN A 205 33.93 -17.23 51.33
CA GLN A 205 33.23 -16.00 51.72
C GLN A 205 34.22 -14.87 52.02
N ALA A 206 35.31 -15.16 52.75
CA ALA A 206 36.38 -14.20 53.01
C ALA A 206 37.13 -13.76 51.73
N GLN A 207 37.10 -14.58 50.67
CA GLN A 207 37.62 -14.25 49.33
C GLN A 207 36.56 -13.65 48.40
N ARG A 208 35.32 -13.47 48.88
CA ARG A 208 34.15 -12.98 48.12
C ARG A 208 33.80 -13.86 46.90
N HIS A 209 33.96 -15.17 47.05
CA HIS A 209 33.58 -16.18 46.07
C HIS A 209 32.28 -16.91 46.45
N LEU A 210 31.37 -17.08 45.50
CA LEU A 210 30.14 -17.84 45.67
C LEU A 210 30.41 -19.33 45.50
N VAL A 211 29.95 -20.14 46.46
CA VAL A 211 30.10 -21.61 46.50
C VAL A 211 28.79 -22.26 46.95
N GLN A 212 27.69 -21.85 46.31
CA GLN A 212 26.33 -22.37 46.55
C GLN A 212 26.28 -23.90 46.59
N ALA A 213 27.02 -24.58 45.70
CA ALA A 213 27.08 -26.05 45.67
C ALA A 213 27.79 -26.69 46.88
N GLU A 214 28.62 -25.97 47.65
CA GLU A 214 29.19 -26.45 48.93
C GLU A 214 28.31 -26.08 50.11
N LEU A 215 27.73 -24.88 50.09
CA LEU A 215 26.71 -24.45 51.03
C LEU A 215 25.51 -25.41 51.04
N GLU A 216 25.00 -25.80 49.87
CA GLU A 216 23.93 -26.80 49.72
C GLU A 216 24.35 -28.18 50.22
N ARG A 217 25.58 -28.63 49.94
CA ARG A 217 26.10 -29.90 50.47
C ARG A 217 26.20 -29.86 52.00
N ALA A 218 26.59 -28.72 52.57
CA ALA A 218 26.63 -28.51 54.00
C ALA A 218 25.22 -28.42 54.61
N HIS A 219 24.25 -27.77 53.96
CA HIS A 219 22.82 -27.80 54.35
C HIS A 219 22.25 -29.21 54.34
N ARG A 220 22.50 -29.99 53.28
CA ARG A 220 22.03 -31.37 53.15
C ARG A 220 22.63 -32.24 54.25
N LEU A 221 23.95 -32.19 54.47
CA LEU A 221 24.62 -32.92 55.56
C LEU A 221 24.17 -32.46 56.95
N ALA A 222 23.96 -31.17 57.19
CA ALA A 222 23.44 -30.64 58.45
C ALA A 222 21.99 -31.10 58.70
N ARG A 223 21.14 -31.15 57.67
CA ARG A 223 19.77 -31.69 57.74
C ARG A 223 19.75 -33.21 57.93
N GLU A 224 20.64 -33.94 57.26
CA GLU A 224 20.83 -35.38 57.45
C GLU A 224 21.28 -35.70 58.88
N LEU A 225 22.18 -34.89 59.46
CA LEU A 225 22.60 -35.05 60.86
C LEU A 225 21.52 -34.61 61.85
N ARG A 226 20.78 -33.53 61.57
CA ARG A 226 19.55 -33.12 62.29
C ARG A 226 18.35 -34.07 62.12
N LYS A 227 18.43 -35.06 61.21
CA LYS A 227 17.43 -36.13 61.01
C LYS A 227 17.92 -37.51 61.46
N ALA A 228 19.23 -37.71 61.55
CA ALA A 228 19.84 -38.83 62.27
C ALA A 228 19.77 -38.62 63.80
N LEU A 229 19.77 -37.36 64.25
CA LEU A 229 19.04 -36.95 65.45
C LEU A 229 17.54 -37.25 65.23
N PRO A 230 16.93 -38.16 66.01
CA PRO A 230 15.68 -38.80 65.61
C PRO A 230 14.44 -37.90 65.76
N VAL A 231 13.87 -37.48 64.62
CA VAL A 231 12.53 -36.88 64.50
C VAL A 231 11.82 -37.49 63.27
N GLU A 232 10.51 -37.72 63.36
CA GLU A 232 9.79 -38.73 62.57
C GLU A 232 9.19 -38.26 61.21
N ALA A 233 8.70 -39.23 60.42
CA ALA A 233 7.88 -39.12 59.19
C ALA A 233 8.55 -38.70 57.84
N ALA A 234 7.83 -38.96 56.72
CA ALA A 234 8.33 -38.92 55.34
C ALA A 234 7.24 -38.78 54.23
N ALA A 235 7.66 -38.53 52.98
CA ALA A 235 6.89 -38.36 51.73
C ALA A 235 6.53 -39.72 51.04
N ALA A 236 6.04 -39.91 49.78
CA ALA A 236 5.70 -39.10 48.56
C ALA A 236 4.59 -39.88 47.76
N THR A 237 4.21 -39.77 46.46
CA THR A 237 4.65 -39.11 45.19
C THR A 237 3.50 -39.15 44.13
N GLN A 238 3.57 -38.47 42.96
CA GLN A 238 2.72 -38.75 41.76
C GLN A 238 3.47 -38.62 40.40
N PRO A 239 3.06 -39.30 39.28
CA PRO A 239 3.75 -39.32 37.96
C PRO A 239 2.91 -38.93 36.68
N PRO A 240 3.53 -38.75 35.49
CA PRO A 240 2.88 -38.41 34.19
C PRO A 240 2.88 -39.54 33.11
N ALA A 241 2.33 -39.28 31.89
CA ALA A 241 2.31 -40.19 30.71
C ALA A 241 2.14 -39.44 29.34
N ALA A 242 2.29 -40.16 28.20
CA ALA A 242 2.06 -39.82 26.76
C ALA A 242 1.86 -41.14 25.93
N THR A 243 1.26 -41.33 24.73
CA THR A 243 0.72 -40.57 23.55
C THR A 243 1.65 -40.34 22.32
N ASP A 244 1.12 -40.61 21.10
CA ASP A 244 1.04 -39.71 19.90
C ASP A 244 0.70 -40.46 18.57
N SER A 245 0.61 -39.78 17.40
CA SER A 245 -0.03 -40.25 16.12
C SER A 245 0.63 -39.71 14.84
N GLU A 246 0.36 -40.28 13.64
CA GLU A 246 0.59 -39.58 12.34
C GLU A 246 -0.10 -40.21 11.09
N THR A 247 -0.17 -39.46 9.97
CA THR A 247 -0.78 -39.80 8.65
C THR A 247 -0.07 -39.07 7.48
N LEU A 248 -0.09 -39.59 6.24
CA LEU A 248 0.30 -38.87 4.99
C LEU A 248 -0.07 -39.64 3.69
N ASP A 249 -0.05 -38.98 2.51
CA ASP A 249 -0.53 -39.47 1.18
C ASP A 249 0.41 -39.02 0.00
N PRO A 250 0.39 -39.63 -1.23
CA PRO A 250 1.47 -39.51 -2.26
C PRO A 250 1.12 -38.82 -3.62
N ALA A 251 2.08 -38.72 -4.58
CA ALA A 251 1.89 -38.14 -5.95
C ALA A 251 2.89 -38.60 -7.06
N ALA A 252 2.46 -38.63 -8.35
CA ALA A 252 3.27 -38.82 -9.60
C ALA A 252 2.43 -38.45 -10.89
N ARG A 253 2.88 -37.65 -11.89
CA ARG A 253 3.64 -37.93 -13.18
C ARG A 253 2.91 -38.77 -14.28
N ASP A 254 3.08 -38.61 -15.62
CA ASP A 254 3.55 -37.52 -16.53
C ASP A 254 3.32 -37.89 -18.07
N ALA A 255 3.35 -36.88 -18.97
CA ALA A 255 3.47 -36.76 -20.46
C ALA A 255 3.33 -37.92 -21.53
N THR A 256 2.81 -37.60 -22.74
CA THR A 256 3.43 -37.81 -24.12
C THR A 256 2.56 -37.40 -25.34
N THR A 257 3.12 -37.30 -26.57
CA THR A 257 2.51 -36.79 -27.86
C THR A 257 3.01 -37.52 -29.15
N GLY A 258 2.37 -37.29 -30.34
CA GLY A 258 2.70 -37.91 -31.67
C GLY A 258 2.10 -37.15 -32.92
N ALA A 259 2.37 -37.57 -34.19
CA ALA A 259 2.25 -36.69 -35.41
C ALA A 259 1.85 -37.31 -36.81
N GLU A 260 1.31 -36.46 -37.73
CA GLU A 260 1.44 -36.34 -39.24
C GLU A 260 1.08 -37.50 -40.26
N PRO A 261 1.03 -37.34 -41.65
CA PRO A 261 0.48 -36.28 -42.57
C PRO A 261 -0.12 -36.70 -44.00
N THR A 262 -0.78 -35.76 -44.76
CA THR A 262 -0.86 -35.46 -46.26
C THR A 262 -1.47 -36.38 -47.41
N VAL A 263 -2.00 -35.79 -48.55
CA VAL A 263 -2.72 -36.41 -49.75
C VAL A 263 -2.53 -35.63 -51.14
N ALA A 264 -2.91 -36.16 -52.36
CA ALA A 264 -2.70 -35.57 -53.75
C ALA A 264 -3.80 -35.87 -54.90
N ARG A 265 -3.67 -35.42 -56.21
CA ARG A 265 -4.75 -35.30 -57.30
C ARG A 265 -4.30 -35.23 -58.85
N GLY A 266 -5.14 -35.51 -59.92
CA GLY A 266 -4.89 -35.30 -61.44
C GLY A 266 -5.98 -35.76 -62.54
N ASP A 267 -5.93 -35.42 -63.89
CA ASP A 267 -7.01 -35.64 -65.00
C ASP A 267 -6.70 -35.37 -66.60
N ALA A 268 -7.56 -35.75 -67.66
CA ALA A 268 -7.89 -35.24 -69.12
C ALA A 268 -7.29 -35.59 -70.63
N THR A 269 -7.77 -35.02 -71.85
CA THR A 269 -8.00 -35.60 -73.33
C THR A 269 -7.90 -34.74 -74.76
N ALA A 270 -7.95 -35.24 -76.11
CA ALA A 270 -7.86 -34.52 -77.53
C ALA A 270 -8.29 -35.16 -79.02
N PRO A 271 -8.35 -34.48 -80.29
CA PRO A 271 -8.85 -34.90 -81.75
C PRO A 271 -8.28 -34.38 -83.24
N GLU A 272 -8.83 -34.70 -84.52
CA GLU A 272 -8.29 -34.53 -86.01
C GLU A 272 -9.20 -34.24 -87.40
N PRO A 273 -8.71 -34.00 -88.73
CA PRO A 273 -9.43 -33.55 -90.08
C PRO A 273 -9.03 -33.98 -91.64
N GLU A 274 -9.64 -33.52 -92.84
CA GLU A 274 -9.36 -33.93 -94.37
C GLU A 274 -9.52 -32.96 -95.75
N PRO A 275 -10.12 -33.18 -97.04
CA PRO A 275 -9.71 -32.69 -98.50
C PRO A 275 -10.76 -31.89 -99.50
N ALA A 276 -10.85 -31.66 -100.91
CA ALA A 276 -10.36 -32.01 -102.36
C ALA A 276 -10.72 -31.00 -103.63
N ALA A 277 -10.63 -31.28 -105.02
CA ALA A 277 -10.73 -30.29 -106.26
C ALA A 277 -11.12 -30.70 -107.83
N PRO A 278 -11.29 -29.80 -108.92
CA PRO A 278 -11.93 -29.99 -110.35
C PRO A 278 -11.39 -29.32 -111.79
N PRO A 279 -12.05 -29.42 -113.05
CA PRO A 279 -11.58 -29.02 -114.50
C PRO A 279 -12.53 -28.36 -115.68
N ALA A 280 -12.12 -28.04 -117.00
CA ALA A 280 -12.91 -27.38 -118.20
C ALA A 280 -12.43 -27.43 -119.78
N ALA A 281 -13.12 -26.89 -120.89
CA ALA A 281 -12.78 -26.89 -122.43
C ALA A 281 -13.54 -25.94 -123.57
N PRO A 282 -13.14 -25.79 -124.93
CA PRO A 282 -13.61 -24.76 -126.03
C PRO A 282 -13.70 -25.05 -127.67
N ASP A 283 -14.05 -24.07 -128.62
CA ASP A 283 -13.87 -23.84 -130.19
C ASP A 283 -15.14 -23.56 -131.18
N GLY A 284 -15.31 -23.03 -132.49
CA GLY A 284 -14.69 -22.33 -133.75
C GLY A 284 -15.65 -22.28 -135.08
N GLY A 285 -15.69 -21.61 -136.33
CA GLY A 285 -15.07 -20.55 -137.30
C GLY A 285 -15.71 -20.36 -138.82
N VAL A 286 -15.48 -19.32 -139.74
CA VAL A 286 -16.16 -19.04 -141.15
C VAL A 286 -15.51 -18.07 -142.31
N ALA A 287 -16.06 -17.76 -143.57
CA ALA A 287 -15.54 -16.87 -144.77
C ALA A 287 -16.43 -16.44 -146.10
N GLY A 288 -16.05 -15.51 -147.09
CA GLY A 288 -16.80 -15.05 -148.38
C GLY A 288 -16.28 -13.97 -149.48
N ARG A 289 -17.15 -13.40 -150.39
CA ARG A 289 -16.86 -12.24 -151.35
C ARG A 289 -17.95 -11.16 -151.58
N SER A 290 -19.23 -11.50 -151.83
CA SER A 290 -20.33 -10.50 -151.72
C SER A 290 -20.30 -9.88 -150.32
N HIS A 291 -20.14 -10.80 -149.37
CA HIS A 291 -19.68 -10.70 -148.01
C HIS A 291 -18.66 -9.57 -147.71
N ARG A 292 -17.81 -9.11 -148.64
CA ARG A 292 -16.93 -7.95 -148.40
C ARG A 292 -17.64 -6.60 -148.54
N LEU A 293 -18.56 -6.47 -149.50
CA LEU A 293 -19.45 -5.31 -149.58
C LEU A 293 -20.50 -5.35 -148.47
N ASP A 294 -20.96 -6.56 -148.10
CA ASP A 294 -21.84 -6.76 -146.96
C ASP A 294 -21.11 -6.35 -145.65
N ILE A 295 -19.84 -6.76 -145.45
CA ILE A 295 -18.97 -6.24 -144.37
C ILE A 295 -18.82 -4.71 -144.42
N ASP A 296 -18.54 -4.11 -145.58
CA ASP A 296 -18.34 -2.66 -145.67
C ASP A 296 -19.62 -1.88 -145.28
N ALA A 297 -20.81 -2.44 -145.54
CA ALA A 297 -22.09 -1.91 -145.07
C ALA A 297 -22.29 -2.19 -143.56
N GLU A 298 -22.06 -3.42 -143.09
CA GLU A 298 -22.12 -3.80 -141.67
C GLU A 298 -21.14 -2.98 -140.80
N LEU A 299 -19.99 -2.56 -141.34
CA LEU A 299 -19.03 -1.63 -140.72
C LEU A 299 -19.49 -0.17 -140.74
N HIS A 300 -20.38 0.23 -141.65
CA HIS A 300 -21.03 1.54 -141.60
C HIS A 300 -22.18 1.54 -140.59
N ASP A 301 -22.98 0.46 -140.58
CA ASP A 301 -24.06 0.27 -139.62
C ASP A 301 -23.52 0.13 -138.19
N LEU A 302 -22.43 -0.62 -137.94
CA LEU A 302 -21.75 -0.58 -136.65
C LEU A 302 -21.30 0.82 -136.25
N ARG A 303 -20.71 1.61 -137.16
CA ARG A 303 -20.24 2.98 -136.82
C ARG A 303 -21.39 3.95 -136.52
N THR A 304 -22.56 3.74 -137.14
CA THR A 304 -23.76 4.53 -136.79
C THR A 304 -24.37 4.06 -135.46
N LEU A 305 -24.35 2.77 -135.15
CA LEU A 305 -24.71 2.27 -133.81
C LEU A 305 -23.71 2.74 -132.73
N GLU A 306 -22.40 2.78 -133.02
CA GLU A 306 -21.36 3.36 -132.15
C GLU A 306 -21.63 4.85 -131.86
N SER A 307 -22.10 5.63 -132.85
CA SER A 307 -22.44 7.05 -132.65
C SER A 307 -23.78 7.28 -131.97
N ASP A 308 -24.82 6.53 -132.36
CA ASP A 308 -26.20 6.76 -131.92
C ASP A 308 -26.40 6.32 -130.46
N TYR A 309 -25.68 5.29 -130.01
CA TYR A 309 -25.76 4.75 -128.65
C TYR A 309 -24.50 5.05 -127.80
N ALA A 310 -23.67 6.03 -128.21
CA ALA A 310 -22.42 6.41 -127.56
C ALA A 310 -22.51 6.50 -126.02
N ASN A 311 -23.54 7.17 -125.50
CA ASN A 311 -23.73 7.37 -124.06
C ASN A 311 -24.05 6.05 -123.32
N VAL A 312 -24.72 5.08 -123.96
CA VAL A 312 -25.03 3.77 -123.37
C VAL A 312 -23.75 3.01 -123.04
N PHE A 313 -22.74 3.12 -123.91
CA PHE A 313 -21.44 2.50 -123.75
C PHE A 313 -20.61 3.12 -122.61
N GLU A 314 -20.89 4.35 -122.16
CA GLU A 314 -20.28 4.95 -120.96
C GLU A 314 -20.82 4.35 -119.65
N TYR A 315 -22.09 3.94 -119.64
CA TYR A 315 -22.72 3.26 -118.48
C TYR A 315 -22.43 1.75 -118.49
N LEU A 316 -22.48 1.11 -119.67
CA LEU A 316 -22.30 -0.33 -119.86
C LEU A 316 -21.06 -0.64 -120.73
N PRO A 317 -19.84 -0.58 -120.16
CA PRO A 317 -18.60 -0.79 -120.92
C PRO A 317 -18.46 -2.20 -121.51
N GLU A 318 -19.17 -3.20 -120.97
CA GLU A 318 -19.24 -4.55 -121.54
C GLU A 318 -19.86 -4.56 -122.94
N LEU A 319 -20.85 -3.70 -123.20
CA LEU A 319 -21.41 -3.52 -124.54
C LEU A 319 -20.41 -2.84 -125.48
N ALA A 320 -19.57 -1.93 -124.97
CA ALA A 320 -18.51 -1.29 -125.74
C ALA A 320 -17.42 -2.29 -126.18
N VAL A 321 -17.03 -3.20 -125.27
CA VAL A 321 -16.15 -4.33 -125.60
C VAL A 321 -16.79 -5.21 -126.68
N ARG A 322 -18.08 -5.54 -126.55
CA ARG A 322 -18.79 -6.36 -127.53
C ARG A 322 -18.92 -5.70 -128.91
N MET A 323 -19.07 -4.37 -128.99
CA MET A 323 -19.00 -3.64 -130.28
C MET A 323 -17.59 -3.75 -130.90
N ALA A 324 -16.53 -3.63 -130.10
CA ALA A 324 -15.16 -3.81 -130.58
C ALA A 324 -14.86 -5.26 -131.00
N GLU A 325 -15.44 -6.25 -130.34
CA GLU A 325 -15.38 -7.67 -130.74
C GLU A 325 -16.05 -7.89 -132.10
N LEU A 326 -17.32 -7.45 -132.28
CA LEU A 326 -18.04 -7.60 -133.55
C LEU A 326 -17.36 -6.86 -134.70
N ARG A 327 -16.79 -5.69 -134.42
CA ARG A 327 -15.92 -4.98 -135.36
C ARG A 327 -14.67 -5.79 -135.72
N SER A 328 -14.04 -6.47 -134.76
CA SER A 328 -12.90 -7.35 -135.04
C SER A 328 -13.31 -8.60 -135.85
N GLU A 329 -14.55 -9.08 -135.73
CA GLU A 329 -15.07 -10.17 -136.55
C GLU A 329 -15.31 -9.73 -138.01
N LEU A 330 -15.81 -8.51 -138.22
CA LEU A 330 -15.92 -7.89 -139.55
C LEU A 330 -14.55 -7.65 -140.18
N GLU A 331 -13.59 -7.10 -139.43
CA GLU A 331 -12.20 -6.93 -139.85
C GLU A 331 -11.50 -8.29 -140.11
N ALA A 332 -11.98 -9.39 -139.52
CA ALA A 332 -11.55 -10.77 -139.77
C ALA A 332 -12.35 -11.50 -140.88
N GLU A 333 -13.08 -10.75 -141.71
CA GLU A 333 -13.93 -11.24 -142.80
C GLU A 333 -15.04 -12.25 -142.40
N ARG A 334 -15.82 -11.95 -141.34
CA ARG A 334 -17.08 -12.64 -140.97
C ARG A 334 -18.28 -11.69 -141.04
N SER A 335 -19.40 -12.12 -141.63
CA SER A 335 -20.61 -11.30 -141.76
C SER A 335 -21.45 -11.32 -140.48
N VAL A 336 -21.89 -10.15 -140.02
CA VAL A 336 -22.50 -9.94 -138.71
C VAL A 336 -23.96 -9.46 -138.78
N ALA A 337 -24.53 -9.18 -139.97
CA ALA A 337 -25.87 -8.57 -140.14
C ALA A 337 -26.97 -9.10 -139.21
N GLN A 338 -27.14 -10.42 -139.08
CA GLN A 338 -28.19 -11.00 -138.22
C GLN A 338 -28.00 -10.71 -136.73
N VAL A 339 -26.76 -10.51 -136.28
CA VAL A 339 -26.44 -10.03 -134.94
C VAL A 339 -26.66 -8.52 -134.85
N LEU A 340 -26.35 -7.73 -135.89
CA LEU A 340 -26.58 -6.28 -135.89
C LEU A 340 -28.08 -5.91 -135.83
N GLU A 341 -28.94 -6.63 -136.56
CA GLU A 341 -30.39 -6.42 -136.51
C GLU A 341 -30.96 -6.68 -135.10
N GLY A 342 -30.53 -7.76 -134.44
CA GLY A 342 -30.92 -8.06 -133.06
C GLY A 342 -30.32 -7.07 -132.06
N MET A 343 -29.03 -6.78 -132.19
CA MET A 343 -28.29 -5.89 -131.30
C MET A 343 -28.82 -4.46 -131.33
N ARG A 344 -29.35 -3.97 -132.46
CA ARG A 344 -30.04 -2.67 -132.49
C ARG A 344 -31.27 -2.66 -131.59
N ALA A 345 -32.06 -3.74 -131.56
CA ALA A 345 -33.21 -3.85 -130.67
C ALA A 345 -32.80 -4.03 -129.20
N ASP A 346 -31.71 -4.75 -128.93
CA ASP A 346 -31.14 -4.90 -127.59
C ASP A 346 -30.52 -3.60 -127.06
N LEU A 347 -29.86 -2.81 -127.91
CA LEU A 347 -29.36 -1.46 -127.58
C LEU A 347 -30.52 -0.50 -127.31
N ASP A 348 -31.58 -0.53 -128.11
CA ASP A 348 -32.82 0.21 -127.86
C ASP A 348 -33.48 -0.18 -126.52
N ALA A 349 -33.48 -1.47 -126.17
CA ALA A 349 -34.06 -1.98 -124.93
C ALA A 349 -33.22 -1.60 -123.70
N THR A 350 -31.89 -1.79 -123.78
CA THR A 350 -30.96 -1.41 -122.69
C THR A 350 -30.87 0.10 -122.50
N THR A 351 -30.97 0.90 -123.58
CA THR A 351 -31.10 2.37 -123.47
C THR A 351 -32.33 2.75 -122.65
N ARG A 352 -33.48 2.09 -122.86
CA ARG A 352 -34.70 2.36 -122.10
C ARG A 352 -34.57 1.93 -120.63
N ALA A 353 -34.00 0.75 -120.37
CA ALA A 353 -33.77 0.26 -119.01
C ALA A 353 -32.88 1.22 -118.20
N VAL A 354 -31.67 1.53 -118.69
CA VAL A 354 -30.75 2.46 -118.01
C VAL A 354 -31.37 3.86 -117.83
N ARG A 355 -32.23 4.29 -118.77
CA ARG A 355 -32.96 5.57 -118.67
C ARG A 355 -34.08 5.56 -117.62
N GLU A 356 -34.72 4.42 -117.37
CA GLU A 356 -35.72 4.27 -116.31
C GLU A 356 -35.06 4.07 -114.94
N ASP A 357 -34.00 3.25 -114.84
CA ASP A 357 -33.18 3.07 -113.63
C ASP A 357 -32.62 4.43 -113.13
N LEU A 358 -32.00 5.21 -114.02
CA LEU A 358 -31.49 6.55 -113.70
C LEU A 358 -32.60 7.55 -113.38
N ARG A 359 -33.79 7.39 -113.97
CA ARG A 359 -34.95 8.25 -113.66
C ARG A 359 -35.46 7.98 -112.26
N GLU A 360 -35.60 6.73 -111.84
CA GLU A 360 -36.02 6.38 -110.48
C GLU A 360 -35.02 6.91 -109.44
N GLU A 361 -33.72 6.73 -109.66
CA GLU A 361 -32.66 7.24 -108.77
C GLU A 361 -32.67 8.78 -108.64
N LEU A 362 -32.83 9.50 -109.75
CA LEU A 362 -32.85 10.96 -109.77
C LEU A 362 -34.19 11.53 -109.25
N GLU A 363 -35.31 10.84 -109.46
CA GLU A 363 -36.59 11.20 -108.83
C GLU A 363 -36.55 10.96 -107.31
N GLU A 364 -35.98 9.86 -106.82
CA GLU A 364 -35.75 9.63 -105.37
C GLU A 364 -34.84 10.70 -104.77
N MET A 365 -33.71 11.01 -105.41
CA MET A 365 -32.83 12.11 -104.96
C MET A 365 -33.58 13.46 -104.94
N SER A 366 -34.43 13.75 -105.92
CA SER A 366 -35.23 14.99 -105.93
C SER A 366 -36.26 15.04 -104.79
N ALA A 367 -36.91 13.92 -104.47
CA ALA A 367 -37.81 13.80 -103.32
C ALA A 367 -37.05 13.93 -101.99
N ARG A 368 -35.82 13.40 -101.90
CA ARG A 368 -34.93 13.57 -100.75
C ARG A 368 -34.55 15.03 -100.56
N VAL A 369 -34.16 15.73 -101.63
CA VAL A 369 -33.80 17.15 -101.62
C VAL A 369 -34.97 18.03 -101.23
N ALA A 370 -36.18 17.74 -101.71
CA ALA A 370 -37.39 18.47 -101.32
C ALA A 370 -37.80 18.27 -99.84
N ALA A 371 -37.22 17.29 -99.15
CA ALA A 371 -37.43 17.01 -97.73
C ALA A 371 -36.29 17.47 -96.81
N MET A 372 -35.15 17.92 -97.36
CA MET A 372 -34.00 18.42 -96.57
C MET A 372 -34.28 19.80 -95.95
N ARG A 373 -33.53 20.13 -94.89
CA ARG A 373 -33.59 21.43 -94.19
C ARG A 373 -33.35 22.62 -95.14
N SER A 374 -34.06 23.72 -94.89
CA SER A 374 -33.92 25.01 -95.58
C SER A 374 -32.51 25.62 -95.53
N ASP A 375 -31.72 25.18 -94.56
CA ASP A 375 -30.42 25.75 -94.21
C ASP A 375 -29.27 25.10 -95.00
N VAL A 376 -29.55 23.96 -95.67
CA VAL A 376 -28.63 23.22 -96.53
C VAL A 376 -28.60 23.85 -97.92
N ALA A 377 -27.42 23.95 -98.54
CA ALA A 377 -27.24 24.63 -99.83
C ALA A 377 -27.71 23.79 -101.05
N THR A 378 -29.00 23.46 -101.09
CA THR A 378 -29.58 22.53 -102.09
C THR A 378 -29.75 23.12 -103.50
N ALA A 379 -29.70 24.44 -103.68
CA ALA A 379 -30.11 25.10 -104.92
C ALA A 379 -29.36 24.64 -106.19
N GLU A 380 -28.04 24.40 -106.11
CA GLU A 380 -27.24 23.92 -107.25
C GLU A 380 -27.56 22.46 -107.60
N LEU A 381 -27.75 21.62 -106.57
CA LEU A 381 -28.18 20.23 -106.70
C LEU A 381 -29.58 20.12 -107.30
N ASP A 382 -30.52 20.92 -106.81
CA ASP A 382 -31.91 20.96 -107.26
C ASP A 382 -32.01 21.46 -108.71
N GLN A 383 -31.18 22.44 -109.11
CA GLN A 383 -31.04 22.83 -110.51
C GLN A 383 -30.43 21.71 -111.37
N ALA A 384 -29.37 21.04 -110.90
CA ALA A 384 -28.71 19.96 -111.64
C ALA A 384 -29.65 18.75 -111.85
N LEU A 385 -30.35 18.32 -110.79
CA LEU A 385 -31.37 17.25 -110.82
C LEU A 385 -32.43 17.53 -111.89
N ARG A 386 -33.03 18.73 -111.87
CA ARG A 386 -34.07 19.15 -112.84
C ARG A 386 -33.55 19.14 -114.27
N VAL A 387 -32.29 19.52 -114.50
CA VAL A 387 -31.66 19.46 -115.83
C VAL A 387 -31.43 18.01 -116.26
N THR A 388 -30.86 17.14 -115.40
CA THR A 388 -30.64 15.72 -115.74
C THR A 388 -31.93 14.95 -115.97
N LEU A 389 -32.98 15.19 -115.17
CA LEU A 389 -34.31 14.60 -115.36
C LEU A 389 -34.97 15.10 -116.67
N GLY A 390 -34.87 16.39 -116.98
CA GLY A 390 -35.34 16.95 -118.25
C GLY A 390 -34.63 16.40 -119.48
N ILE A 391 -33.32 16.09 -119.37
CA ILE A 391 -32.58 15.39 -120.42
C ILE A 391 -33.12 13.96 -120.59
N LEU A 392 -33.28 13.22 -119.49
CA LEU A 392 -33.80 11.83 -119.47
C LEU A 392 -35.15 11.66 -120.14
N GLU A 393 -36.02 12.67 -120.17
CA GLU A 393 -37.30 12.60 -120.90
C GLU A 393 -37.11 12.40 -122.42
N SER A 394 -36.00 12.91 -122.97
CA SER A 394 -35.74 13.01 -124.41
C SER A 394 -34.54 12.19 -124.92
N SER A 395 -33.53 11.94 -124.08
CA SER A 395 -32.27 11.27 -124.44
C SER A 395 -31.55 10.75 -123.20
N LEU A 396 -30.48 9.96 -123.35
CA LEU A 396 -29.66 9.51 -122.22
C LEU A 396 -28.58 10.56 -121.90
N PRO A 397 -28.48 11.11 -120.68
CA PRO A 397 -27.49 12.12 -120.31
C PRO A 397 -26.06 11.54 -120.26
N ASN A 398 -25.04 12.40 -120.33
CA ASN A 398 -23.65 11.96 -120.15
C ASN A 398 -23.43 11.51 -118.70
N ARG A 399 -22.62 10.46 -118.53
CA ARG A 399 -22.30 9.89 -117.23
C ARG A 399 -21.67 10.88 -116.25
N THR A 400 -20.88 11.85 -116.73
CA THR A 400 -20.23 12.86 -115.86
C THR A 400 -21.23 13.71 -115.09
N ASP A 401 -22.40 13.96 -115.68
CA ASP A 401 -23.40 14.88 -115.15
C ASP A 401 -24.21 14.19 -114.05
N VAL A 402 -24.54 12.91 -114.24
CA VAL A 402 -25.12 12.05 -113.21
C VAL A 402 -24.14 11.87 -112.05
N GLU A 403 -22.85 11.61 -112.32
CA GLU A 403 -21.83 11.54 -111.28
C GLU A 403 -21.60 12.89 -110.58
N HIS A 404 -21.88 14.03 -111.22
CA HIS A 404 -21.85 15.35 -110.58
C HIS A 404 -23.04 15.54 -109.63
N VAL A 405 -24.26 15.20 -110.07
CA VAL A 405 -25.47 15.23 -109.23
C VAL A 405 -25.32 14.36 -107.99
N ARG A 406 -24.86 13.10 -108.13
CA ARG A 406 -24.61 12.20 -107.01
C ARG A 406 -23.64 12.78 -105.97
N ARG A 407 -22.57 13.46 -106.41
CA ARG A 407 -21.60 14.13 -105.53
C ARG A 407 -22.19 15.35 -104.81
N LEU A 408 -23.01 16.14 -105.48
CA LEU A 408 -23.73 17.26 -104.84
C LEU A 408 -24.76 16.75 -103.82
N HIS A 409 -25.45 15.64 -104.09
CA HIS A 409 -26.38 15.00 -103.16
C HIS A 409 -25.68 14.47 -101.91
N GLN A 410 -24.52 13.81 -102.06
CA GLN A 410 -23.71 13.37 -100.92
C GLN A 410 -23.27 14.57 -100.03
N LEU A 411 -22.77 15.66 -100.63
CA LEU A 411 -22.36 16.85 -99.89
C LEU A 411 -23.52 17.53 -99.14
N ALA A 412 -24.74 17.50 -99.70
CA ALA A 412 -25.93 18.02 -99.02
C ALA A 412 -26.33 17.15 -97.81
N LEU A 413 -26.26 15.82 -97.92
CA LEU A 413 -26.49 14.90 -96.80
C LEU A 413 -25.42 15.04 -95.69
N GLU A 414 -24.15 15.25 -96.07
CA GLU A 414 -23.07 15.51 -95.11
C GLU A 414 -23.29 16.84 -94.37
N GLN A 415 -23.74 17.90 -95.05
CA GLN A 415 -24.13 19.17 -94.42
C GLN A 415 -25.32 19.01 -93.48
N GLU A 416 -26.37 18.29 -93.90
CA GLU A 416 -27.57 18.06 -93.07
C GLU A 416 -27.22 17.28 -91.80
N GLY A 417 -26.36 16.25 -91.91
CA GLY A 417 -25.89 15.46 -90.76
C GLY A 417 -25.09 16.28 -89.75
N VAL A 418 -24.24 17.21 -90.21
CA VAL A 418 -23.52 18.15 -89.32
C VAL A 418 -24.51 19.07 -88.59
N LEU A 419 -25.48 19.65 -89.30
CA LEU A 419 -26.49 20.55 -88.70
C LEU A 419 -27.41 19.82 -87.71
N GLN A 420 -27.79 18.57 -88.00
CA GLN A 420 -28.51 17.71 -87.05
C GLN A 420 -27.68 17.48 -85.78
N HIS A 421 -26.41 17.13 -85.92
CA HIS A 421 -25.56 16.84 -84.76
C HIS A 421 -25.24 18.09 -83.93
N GLU A 422 -25.10 19.27 -84.53
CA GLU A 422 -25.00 20.53 -83.78
C GLU A 422 -26.28 20.80 -82.96
N ASP A 423 -27.47 20.55 -83.53
CA ASP A 423 -28.74 20.78 -82.84
C ASP A 423 -29.00 19.72 -81.74
N GLU A 424 -28.56 18.48 -81.91
CA GLU A 424 -28.50 17.46 -80.86
C GLU A 424 -27.59 17.91 -79.70
N GLN A 425 -26.39 18.41 -79.99
CA GLN A 425 -25.46 18.91 -78.98
C GLN A 425 -26.02 20.13 -78.24
N ARG A 426 -26.69 21.06 -78.95
CA ARG A 426 -27.38 22.21 -78.36
C ARG A 426 -28.51 21.75 -77.42
N ALA A 427 -29.35 20.82 -77.87
CA ALA A 427 -30.45 20.29 -77.07
C ALA A 427 -29.95 19.55 -75.81
N ALA A 428 -28.92 18.71 -75.93
CA ALA A 428 -28.30 18.04 -74.79
C ALA A 428 -27.65 19.03 -73.80
N GLY A 429 -27.01 20.09 -74.32
CA GLY A 429 -26.44 21.17 -73.51
C GLY A 429 -27.49 21.94 -72.71
N LEU A 430 -28.62 22.31 -73.35
CA LEU A 430 -29.75 22.97 -72.70
C LEU A 430 -30.44 22.07 -71.67
N ALA A 431 -30.60 20.77 -71.95
CA ALA A 431 -31.18 19.81 -71.02
C ALA A 431 -30.32 19.63 -69.75
N ALA A 432 -29.01 19.49 -69.92
CA ALA A 432 -28.06 19.42 -68.80
C ALA A 432 -27.98 20.74 -68.01
N GLN A 433 -28.31 21.88 -68.63
CA GLN A 433 -28.45 23.16 -67.93
C GLN A 433 -29.75 23.23 -67.11
N SER A 434 -30.89 22.76 -67.62
CA SER A 434 -32.14 22.70 -66.84
C SER A 434 -32.03 21.75 -65.64
N GLU A 435 -31.41 20.59 -65.79
CA GLU A 435 -31.17 19.64 -64.69
C GLU A 435 -30.26 20.25 -63.61
N LEU A 436 -29.22 20.99 -64.01
CA LEU A 436 -28.37 21.73 -63.09
C LEU A 436 -29.13 22.85 -62.37
N LEU A 437 -30.01 23.58 -63.06
CA LEU A 437 -30.82 24.65 -62.46
C LEU A 437 -31.80 24.10 -61.42
N GLU A 438 -32.53 23.01 -61.72
CA GLU A 438 -33.43 22.37 -60.74
C GLU A 438 -32.65 21.87 -59.51
N ARG A 439 -31.47 21.27 -59.71
CA ARG A 439 -30.56 20.87 -58.63
C ARG A 439 -30.14 22.07 -57.78
N LEU A 440 -29.60 23.12 -58.38
CA LEU A 440 -29.12 24.32 -57.68
C LEU A 440 -30.26 25.03 -56.92
N GLU A 441 -31.44 25.20 -57.53
CA GLU A 441 -32.62 25.75 -56.86
C GLU A 441 -32.98 24.92 -55.61
N SER A 442 -32.94 23.59 -55.70
CA SER A 442 -33.17 22.73 -54.54
C SER A 442 -32.13 22.89 -53.43
N THR A 443 -30.86 23.15 -53.76
CA THR A 443 -29.82 23.43 -52.74
C THR A 443 -30.04 24.78 -52.07
N LEU A 444 -30.37 25.82 -52.85
CA LEU A 444 -30.65 27.17 -52.36
C LEU A 444 -31.91 27.23 -51.48
N LEU A 445 -32.95 26.46 -51.81
CA LEU A 445 -34.16 26.33 -50.99
C LEU A 445 -33.89 25.61 -49.66
N ARG A 446 -33.02 24.59 -49.64
CA ARG A 446 -32.62 23.87 -48.42
C ARG A 446 -31.68 24.66 -47.51
N ARG A 447 -30.85 25.56 -48.07
CA ARG A 447 -29.74 26.26 -47.38
C ARG A 447 -29.93 27.77 -47.24
N GLY A 448 -31.07 28.31 -47.67
CA GLY A 448 -31.26 29.74 -47.89
C GLY A 448 -31.11 30.64 -46.65
N ASP A 449 -31.35 30.09 -45.46
CA ASP A 449 -31.28 30.79 -44.17
C ASP A 449 -30.00 30.48 -43.35
N ASP A 450 -29.18 29.50 -43.78
CA ASP A 450 -28.06 28.97 -43.01
C ASP A 450 -27.02 30.05 -42.71
N ALA A 451 -26.91 30.39 -41.42
CA ALA A 451 -26.26 31.63 -40.99
C ALA A 451 -24.76 31.69 -41.27
N ASP A 452 -24.11 30.53 -41.26
CA ASP A 452 -22.67 30.41 -41.36
C ASP A 452 -22.19 30.31 -42.82
N VAL A 453 -23.02 29.82 -43.74
CA VAL A 453 -22.65 29.51 -45.14
C VAL A 453 -23.09 30.62 -46.10
N ARG A 454 -23.42 31.80 -45.57
CA ARG A 454 -24.03 32.90 -46.33
C ARG A 454 -23.18 33.38 -47.50
N GLU A 455 -21.86 33.49 -47.33
CA GLU A 455 -20.99 33.95 -48.42
C GLU A 455 -20.94 32.95 -49.59
N GLU A 456 -20.90 31.65 -49.30
CA GLU A 456 -20.90 30.60 -50.30
C GLU A 456 -22.28 30.46 -50.97
N VAL A 457 -23.37 30.55 -50.18
CA VAL A 457 -24.76 30.56 -50.68
C VAL A 457 -25.03 31.78 -51.56
N ASP A 458 -24.60 32.98 -51.19
CA ASP A 458 -24.82 34.20 -51.97
C ASP A 458 -24.00 34.24 -53.28
N ARG A 459 -22.83 33.59 -53.32
CA ARG A 459 -22.10 33.35 -54.57
C ARG A 459 -22.84 32.35 -55.47
N LEU A 460 -23.35 31.26 -54.90
CA LEU A 460 -24.12 30.26 -55.64
C LEU A 460 -25.44 30.84 -56.18
N ARG A 461 -26.11 31.73 -55.43
CA ARG A 461 -27.26 32.53 -55.91
C ARG A 461 -26.90 33.37 -57.14
N ALA A 462 -25.78 34.09 -57.10
CA ALA A 462 -25.37 34.95 -58.22
C ALA A 462 -25.11 34.14 -59.51
N GLU A 463 -24.38 33.02 -59.43
CA GLU A 463 -24.13 32.19 -60.62
C GLU A 463 -25.36 31.38 -61.08
N PHE A 464 -26.27 31.02 -60.15
CA PHE A 464 -27.59 30.48 -60.50
C PHE A 464 -28.42 31.50 -61.30
N ASP A 465 -28.48 32.76 -60.85
CA ASP A 465 -29.19 33.83 -61.57
C ASP A 465 -28.56 34.10 -62.94
N HIS A 466 -27.22 34.09 -63.06
CA HIS A 466 -26.53 34.19 -64.35
C HIS A 466 -26.87 33.02 -65.29
N LEU A 467 -26.83 31.78 -64.80
CA LEU A 467 -27.17 30.59 -65.58
C LEU A 467 -28.63 30.59 -66.03
N ARG A 468 -29.54 30.96 -65.12
CA ARG A 468 -30.96 31.09 -65.41
C ARG A 468 -31.19 32.08 -66.56
N LEU A 469 -30.52 33.24 -66.51
CA LEU A 469 -30.61 34.27 -67.55
C LEU A 469 -30.05 33.76 -68.90
N ALA A 470 -28.96 32.98 -68.88
CA ALA A 470 -28.42 32.35 -70.10
C ALA A 470 -29.35 31.26 -70.68
N HIS A 471 -30.03 30.49 -69.82
CA HIS A 471 -31.02 29.47 -70.21
C HIS A 471 -32.32 30.10 -70.73
N GLU A 472 -32.82 31.18 -70.11
CA GLU A 472 -33.95 31.98 -70.60
C GLU A 472 -33.64 32.65 -71.96
N GLN A 473 -32.35 32.89 -72.28
CA GLN A 473 -31.88 33.32 -73.61
C GLN A 473 -31.64 32.16 -74.59
N ASN A 474 -31.83 30.90 -74.17
CA ASN A 474 -31.60 29.68 -74.95
C ASN A 474 -30.12 29.50 -75.38
N THR A 475 -29.17 29.96 -74.56
CA THR A 475 -27.73 29.95 -74.85
C THR A 475 -26.96 28.94 -73.99
N VAL A 476 -26.19 28.04 -74.64
CA VAL A 476 -25.38 27.02 -73.96
C VAL A 476 -24.07 27.62 -73.41
N ALA A 477 -24.19 28.42 -72.35
CA ALA A 477 -23.07 28.97 -71.60
C ALA A 477 -22.33 27.87 -70.78
N HIS A 478 -21.35 27.20 -71.41
CA HIS A 478 -20.53 26.17 -70.77
C HIS A 478 -19.73 26.72 -69.56
N ASP A 479 -19.16 27.92 -69.69
CA ASP A 479 -18.34 28.54 -68.65
C ASP A 479 -19.15 28.78 -67.37
N LEU A 480 -20.38 29.28 -67.49
CA LEU A 480 -21.29 29.49 -66.35
C LEU A 480 -21.70 28.16 -65.69
N VAL A 481 -21.87 27.08 -66.46
CA VAL A 481 -22.12 25.73 -65.90
C VAL A 481 -20.91 25.26 -65.08
N SER A 482 -19.69 25.56 -65.54
CA SER A 482 -18.47 25.23 -64.78
C SER A 482 -18.35 26.07 -63.50
N ALA A 483 -18.70 27.38 -63.56
CA ALA A 483 -18.65 28.29 -62.42
C ALA A 483 -19.67 27.91 -61.33
N ALA A 484 -20.92 27.61 -61.71
CA ALA A 484 -21.94 27.22 -60.74
C ALA A 484 -21.64 25.85 -60.10
N ARG A 485 -21.07 24.89 -60.85
CA ARG A 485 -20.56 23.63 -60.27
C ARG A 485 -19.42 23.87 -59.29
N GLN A 486 -18.48 24.75 -59.61
CA GLN A 486 -17.40 25.13 -58.67
C GLN A 486 -17.94 25.79 -57.41
N ALA A 487 -18.97 26.64 -57.52
CA ALA A 487 -19.66 27.23 -56.36
C ALA A 487 -20.39 26.17 -55.51
N GLU A 488 -21.04 25.18 -56.14
CA GLU A 488 -21.69 24.07 -55.44
C GLU A 488 -20.66 23.18 -54.72
N GLU A 489 -19.54 22.86 -55.37
CA GLU A 489 -18.41 22.14 -54.78
C GLU A 489 -17.73 22.92 -53.65
N ASP A 490 -17.56 24.24 -53.77
CA ASP A 490 -17.01 25.10 -52.72
C ASP A 490 -17.94 25.09 -51.48
N LEU A 491 -19.25 25.21 -51.69
CA LEU A 491 -20.26 25.13 -50.64
C LEU A 491 -20.26 23.74 -49.96
N ALA A 492 -20.24 22.65 -50.75
CA ALA A 492 -20.15 21.29 -50.23
C ALA A 492 -18.85 21.05 -49.44
N ARG A 493 -17.71 21.54 -49.92
CA ARG A 493 -16.41 21.47 -49.22
C ARG A 493 -16.41 22.29 -47.93
N SER A 494 -17.05 23.46 -47.90
CA SER A 494 -17.18 24.27 -46.67
C SER A 494 -18.07 23.59 -45.61
N LEU A 495 -19.18 22.96 -46.03
CA LEU A 495 -20.05 22.18 -45.14
C LEU A 495 -19.32 20.96 -44.57
N ALA A 496 -18.61 20.20 -45.41
CA ALA A 496 -17.85 19.02 -44.98
C ALA A 496 -16.73 19.37 -43.98
N ALA A 497 -15.98 20.45 -44.23
CA ALA A 497 -14.93 20.93 -43.32
C ALA A 497 -15.51 21.36 -41.95
N ARG A 498 -16.67 22.02 -41.94
CA ARG A 498 -17.32 22.45 -40.68
C ARG A 498 -17.94 21.28 -39.92
N ALA A 499 -18.47 20.26 -40.61
CA ALA A 499 -18.96 19.04 -39.99
C ALA A 499 -17.83 18.22 -39.34
N THR A 500 -16.66 18.14 -39.98
CA THR A 500 -15.46 17.51 -39.39
C THR A 500 -14.92 18.33 -38.21
N GLU A 501 -14.85 19.65 -38.31
CA GLU A 501 -14.54 20.52 -37.16
C GLU A 501 -15.51 20.31 -35.98
N ALA A 502 -16.81 20.12 -36.25
CA ALA A 502 -17.81 19.89 -35.21
C ALA A 502 -17.60 18.54 -34.51
N SER A 503 -17.43 17.45 -35.27
CA SER A 503 -17.17 16.13 -34.68
C SER A 503 -15.84 16.08 -33.92
N GLU A 504 -14.78 16.72 -34.42
CA GLU A 504 -13.51 16.87 -33.69
C GLU A 504 -13.70 17.63 -32.36
N LYS A 505 -14.50 18.69 -32.34
CA LYS A 505 -14.81 19.45 -31.10
C LYS A 505 -15.62 18.61 -30.11
N LEU A 506 -16.57 17.81 -30.58
CA LEU A 506 -17.37 16.90 -29.74
C LEU A 506 -16.48 15.79 -29.13
N VAL A 507 -15.63 15.14 -29.94
CA VAL A 507 -14.68 14.12 -29.48
C VAL A 507 -13.65 14.73 -28.52
N ALA A 508 -13.16 15.95 -28.77
CA ALA A 508 -12.27 16.65 -27.85
C ALA A 508 -12.94 16.97 -26.49
N GLN A 509 -14.25 17.29 -26.47
CA GLN A 509 -15.00 17.50 -25.24
C GLN A 509 -15.26 16.19 -24.48
N LEU A 510 -15.68 15.13 -25.17
CA LEU A 510 -15.92 13.80 -24.56
C LEU A 510 -14.62 13.18 -24.03
N THR A 511 -13.51 13.26 -24.78
CA THR A 511 -12.19 12.81 -24.28
C THR A 511 -11.68 13.68 -23.12
N ALA A 512 -11.98 14.99 -23.11
CA ALA A 512 -11.72 15.83 -21.94
C ALA A 512 -12.58 15.43 -20.73
N LEU A 513 -13.86 15.09 -20.89
CA LEU A 513 -14.72 14.57 -19.82
C LEU A 513 -14.23 13.24 -19.28
N ARG A 514 -13.82 12.31 -20.17
CA ARG A 514 -13.16 11.05 -19.80
C ARG A 514 -11.92 11.29 -18.95
N ALA A 515 -10.97 12.10 -19.44
CA ALA A 515 -9.74 12.43 -18.72
C ALA A 515 -10.01 13.18 -17.40
N GLN A 516 -11.14 13.88 -17.30
CA GLN A 516 -11.60 14.53 -16.08
C GLN A 516 -12.18 13.54 -15.05
N LEU A 517 -12.86 12.47 -15.50
CA LEU A 517 -13.36 11.36 -14.69
C LEU A 517 -12.26 10.37 -14.26
N GLU A 518 -11.26 10.12 -15.11
CA GLU A 518 -10.10 9.28 -14.80
C GLU A 518 -9.21 9.88 -13.69
N ARG A 519 -9.17 11.22 -13.59
CA ARG A 519 -8.42 11.94 -12.53
C ARG A 519 -9.10 11.96 -11.16
N LEU A 520 -10.35 11.51 -11.04
CA LEU A 520 -11.06 11.47 -9.76
C LEU A 520 -10.70 10.21 -8.97
N PRO A 521 -10.28 10.32 -7.69
CA PRO A 521 -10.02 9.15 -6.86
C PRO A 521 -11.35 8.46 -6.55
N VAL A 522 -11.46 7.20 -6.95
CA VAL A 522 -12.67 6.39 -6.77
C VAL A 522 -12.88 6.09 -5.28
N THR A 523 -13.72 6.88 -4.60
CA THR A 523 -14.12 6.59 -3.21
C THR A 523 -15.38 5.73 -3.22
N ALA A 524 -15.43 4.71 -2.36
CA ALA A 524 -16.49 3.69 -2.32
C ALA A 524 -17.94 4.19 -2.16
N THR A 525 -18.15 5.47 -1.85
CA THR A 525 -19.47 6.12 -1.77
C THR A 525 -19.90 6.83 -3.06
N LEU A 526 -19.01 6.95 -4.05
CA LEU A 526 -19.24 7.62 -5.33
C LEU A 526 -18.80 6.77 -6.55
N THR A 527 -18.22 5.58 -6.31
CA THR A 527 -17.79 4.61 -7.33
C THR A 527 -18.86 4.41 -8.39
N ASP A 528 -20.02 3.89 -8.00
CA ASP A 528 -21.06 3.44 -8.92
C ASP A 528 -21.52 4.56 -9.87
N ARG A 529 -21.68 5.79 -9.36
CA ARG A 529 -22.09 6.97 -10.15
C ARG A 529 -20.97 7.52 -11.03
N ALA A 530 -19.71 7.46 -10.57
CA ALA A 530 -18.56 7.82 -11.40
C ALA A 530 -18.36 6.81 -12.54
N ASP A 531 -18.57 5.52 -12.27
CA ASP A 531 -18.44 4.47 -13.25
C ASP A 531 -19.62 4.45 -14.24
N THR A 532 -20.86 4.76 -13.85
CA THR A 532 -21.95 4.97 -14.82
C THR A 532 -21.66 6.11 -15.78
N LEU A 533 -21.13 7.26 -15.31
CA LEU A 533 -20.75 8.36 -16.20
C LEU A 533 -19.56 8.02 -17.10
N ARG A 534 -18.61 7.18 -16.64
CA ARG A 534 -17.52 6.67 -17.49
C ARG A 534 -18.06 5.79 -18.62
N HIS A 535 -18.94 4.83 -18.32
CA HIS A 535 -19.57 3.99 -19.33
C HIS A 535 -20.40 4.83 -20.32
N GLU A 536 -21.08 5.87 -19.86
CA GLU A 536 -21.88 6.75 -20.72
C GLU A 536 -21.00 7.62 -21.64
N VAL A 537 -19.91 8.22 -21.12
CA VAL A 537 -18.95 8.97 -21.95
C VAL A 537 -18.23 8.05 -22.94
N GLU A 538 -17.92 6.80 -22.56
CA GLU A 538 -17.30 5.81 -23.46
C GLU A 538 -18.30 5.27 -24.50
N ARG A 539 -19.59 5.12 -24.15
CA ARG A 539 -20.68 4.88 -25.10
C ARG A 539 -20.77 5.98 -26.16
N LEU A 540 -20.86 7.24 -25.73
CA LEU A 540 -20.97 8.38 -26.66
C LEU A 540 -19.73 8.55 -27.55
N LEU A 541 -18.53 8.27 -27.03
CA LEU A 541 -17.30 8.23 -27.85
C LEU A 541 -17.39 7.14 -28.92
N GLN A 542 -17.77 5.91 -28.54
CA GLN A 542 -17.86 4.79 -29.48
C GLN A 542 -18.97 4.99 -30.53
N GLU A 543 -20.09 5.62 -30.14
CA GLU A 543 -21.16 6.01 -31.07
C GLU A 543 -20.68 7.08 -32.07
N GLN A 544 -19.96 8.11 -31.63
CA GLN A 544 -19.37 9.13 -32.51
C GLN A 544 -18.27 8.57 -33.43
N GLU A 545 -17.41 7.68 -32.93
CA GLU A 545 -16.43 6.96 -33.77
C GLU A 545 -17.13 6.10 -34.83
N SER A 546 -18.23 5.41 -34.47
CA SER A 546 -19.02 4.63 -35.42
C SER A 546 -19.73 5.49 -36.47
N ALA A 547 -20.28 6.65 -36.07
CA ALA A 547 -20.93 7.60 -36.98
C ALA A 547 -19.91 8.22 -37.95
N SER A 548 -18.72 8.57 -37.46
CA SER A 548 -17.60 9.04 -38.28
C SER A 548 -17.15 7.99 -39.30
N ALA A 549 -17.00 6.73 -38.88
CA ALA A 549 -16.65 5.62 -39.77
C ALA A 549 -17.73 5.34 -40.83
N VAL A 550 -19.02 5.46 -40.48
CA VAL A 550 -20.13 5.33 -41.44
C VAL A 550 -20.19 6.51 -42.42
N ALA A 551 -19.99 7.75 -41.94
CA ALA A 551 -19.94 8.93 -42.81
C ALA A 551 -18.76 8.86 -43.80
N GLY A 552 -17.61 8.33 -43.36
CA GLY A 552 -16.45 8.06 -44.23
C GLY A 552 -16.67 6.98 -45.30
N LEU A 553 -17.79 6.25 -45.25
CA LEU A 553 -18.22 5.27 -46.27
C LEU A 553 -19.36 5.78 -47.16
N LEU A 554 -19.97 6.93 -46.85
CA LEU A 554 -21.13 7.51 -47.53
C LEU A 554 -20.80 8.89 -48.13
N LEU A 555 -19.65 8.98 -48.80
CA LEU A 555 -19.05 10.23 -49.27
C LEU A 555 -19.84 10.97 -50.38
N ASP A 556 -20.79 10.30 -51.05
CA ASP A 556 -21.30 10.75 -52.36
C ASP A 556 -22.76 11.28 -52.39
N ASP A 557 -23.65 10.95 -51.42
CA ASP A 557 -25.12 11.00 -51.67
C ASP A 557 -26.03 11.85 -50.73
N ASP A 558 -25.64 12.29 -49.51
CA ASP A 558 -26.51 13.18 -48.69
C ASP A 558 -25.70 14.01 -47.64
N PRO A 559 -26.22 15.14 -47.11
CA PRO A 559 -25.40 16.23 -46.57
C PRO A 559 -25.00 16.07 -45.09
N GLY A 560 -23.89 15.39 -44.86
CA GLY A 560 -23.12 15.44 -43.61
C GLY A 560 -23.52 14.41 -42.55
N PRO A 561 -22.61 14.11 -41.60
CA PRO A 561 -22.91 13.17 -40.52
C PRO A 561 -24.06 13.72 -39.65
N PRO A 562 -25.08 12.90 -39.30
CA PRO A 562 -26.01 13.29 -38.26
C PRO A 562 -25.25 13.42 -36.95
N THR A 563 -25.35 14.58 -36.30
CA THR A 563 -24.83 14.79 -34.95
C THR A 563 -25.71 14.00 -33.97
N LEU A 564 -25.38 12.73 -33.76
CA LEU A 564 -26.16 11.80 -32.93
C LEU A 564 -26.18 12.14 -31.43
N VAL A 565 -25.34 13.07 -30.99
CA VAL A 565 -25.28 13.57 -29.61
C VAL A 565 -25.74 15.03 -29.64
N ASP A 566 -26.83 15.32 -28.95
CA ASP A 566 -27.31 16.69 -28.73
C ASP A 566 -26.35 17.43 -27.78
N ASP A 567 -26.13 18.73 -28.04
CA ASP A 567 -25.42 19.62 -27.10
C ASP A 567 -26.04 19.61 -25.68
N GLY A 568 -27.32 19.25 -25.57
CA GLY A 568 -28.03 19.07 -24.31
C GLY A 568 -27.55 17.87 -23.48
N GLU A 569 -27.10 16.78 -24.10
CA GLU A 569 -26.54 15.61 -23.42
C GLU A 569 -25.10 15.89 -22.94
N LEU A 570 -24.32 16.63 -23.73
CA LEU A 570 -23.02 17.16 -23.29
C LEU A 570 -23.18 18.17 -22.13
N ALA A 571 -24.21 19.02 -22.17
CA ALA A 571 -24.53 19.93 -21.08
C ALA A 571 -24.96 19.19 -19.80
N SER A 572 -25.75 18.11 -19.88
CA SER A 572 -26.10 17.32 -18.69
C SER A 572 -24.86 16.61 -18.12
N LEU A 573 -24.10 15.89 -18.95
CA LEU A 573 -22.88 15.18 -18.54
C LEU A 573 -21.83 16.11 -17.89
N THR A 574 -21.59 17.30 -18.45
CA THR A 574 -20.69 18.29 -17.82
C THR A 574 -21.16 18.68 -16.41
N THR A 575 -22.45 18.97 -16.23
CA THR A 575 -22.99 19.33 -14.91
C THR A 575 -22.96 18.17 -13.91
N GLU A 576 -23.16 16.92 -14.34
CA GLU A 576 -23.06 15.75 -13.47
C GLU A 576 -21.62 15.44 -13.03
N VAL A 577 -20.65 15.60 -13.93
CA VAL A 577 -19.21 15.47 -13.59
C VAL A 577 -18.78 16.54 -12.57
N ASP A 578 -19.25 17.77 -12.71
CA ASP A 578 -18.95 18.85 -11.75
C ASP A 578 -19.75 18.74 -10.44
N ALA A 579 -20.96 18.16 -10.45
CA ALA A 579 -21.68 17.79 -9.23
C ALA A 579 -20.92 16.72 -8.44
N LEU A 580 -20.48 15.63 -9.10
CA LEU A 580 -19.64 14.59 -8.48
C LEU A 580 -18.36 15.17 -7.87
N ARG A 581 -17.73 16.15 -8.51
CA ARG A 581 -16.54 16.84 -7.98
C ARG A 581 -16.83 17.61 -6.71
N GLN A 582 -17.96 18.31 -6.63
CA GLN A 582 -18.37 19.07 -5.44
C GLN A 582 -18.73 18.11 -4.29
N GLU A 583 -19.44 17.02 -4.58
CA GLU A 583 -19.71 15.93 -3.62
C GLU A 583 -18.40 15.29 -3.11
N LEU A 584 -17.48 14.96 -4.02
CA LEU A 584 -16.20 14.33 -3.71
C LEU A 584 -15.29 15.25 -2.89
N THR A 585 -15.07 16.50 -3.32
CA THR A 585 -14.26 17.48 -2.57
C THR A 585 -14.83 17.76 -1.18
N THR A 586 -16.16 17.89 -1.05
CA THR A 586 -16.84 18.07 0.24
C THR A 586 -16.66 16.83 1.14
N SER A 587 -16.82 15.62 0.58
CA SER A 587 -16.63 14.37 1.34
C SER A 587 -15.18 14.20 1.82
N LEU A 588 -14.19 14.46 0.97
CA LEU A 588 -12.76 14.40 1.32
C LEU A 588 -12.40 15.48 2.35
N ARG A 589 -12.89 16.71 2.21
CA ARG A 589 -12.73 17.79 3.22
C ARG A 589 -13.28 17.34 4.58
N SER A 590 -14.48 16.75 4.62
CA SER A 590 -15.07 16.25 5.87
C SER A 590 -14.25 15.11 6.51
N ARG A 591 -13.69 14.20 5.70
CA ARG A 591 -12.84 13.10 6.18
C ARG A 591 -11.49 13.63 6.69
N LEU A 592 -10.85 14.57 5.99
CA LEU A 592 -9.61 15.21 6.44
C LEU A 592 -9.80 16.03 7.73
N MET A 593 -10.93 16.71 7.91
CA MET A 593 -11.20 17.42 9.18
C MET A 593 -11.31 16.45 10.36
N ARG A 594 -12.00 15.31 10.22
CA ARG A 594 -12.01 14.26 11.26
C ARG A 594 -10.61 13.68 11.53
N LEU A 595 -9.82 13.45 10.48
CA LEU A 595 -8.43 12.98 10.63
C LEU A 595 -7.55 14.03 11.34
N ALA A 596 -7.84 15.33 11.19
CA ALA A 596 -7.17 16.40 11.94
C ALA A 596 -7.64 16.47 13.41
N GLU A 597 -8.91 16.21 13.69
CA GLU A 597 -9.45 16.07 15.05
C GLU A 597 -8.81 14.85 15.76
N GLU A 598 -8.66 13.73 15.06
CA GLU A 598 -7.93 12.55 15.56
C GLU A 598 -6.42 12.86 15.76
N ALA A 599 -5.79 13.62 14.86
CA ALA A 599 -4.37 13.99 14.99
C ALA A 599 -4.10 14.99 16.12
N THR A 600 -5.02 15.94 16.37
CA THR A 600 -4.92 16.88 17.50
C THR A 600 -5.15 16.18 18.84
N ALA A 601 -6.05 15.18 18.92
CA ALA A 601 -6.21 14.34 20.10
C ALA A 601 -4.97 13.50 20.45
N LEU A 602 -4.19 13.09 19.43
CA LEU A 602 -2.90 12.40 19.61
C LEU A 602 -1.71 13.35 19.82
N GLY A 603 -1.87 14.66 19.56
CA GLY A 603 -0.83 15.68 19.69
C GLY A 603 0.18 15.76 18.53
N ASN A 604 -0.01 15.04 17.42
CA ASN A 604 0.99 14.95 16.35
C ASN A 604 0.97 16.17 15.41
N HIS A 605 1.84 17.14 15.68
CA HIS A 605 1.95 18.38 14.90
C HIS A 605 2.31 18.22 13.41
N PRO A 606 3.31 17.41 12.99
CA PRO A 606 3.66 17.30 11.57
C PRO A 606 2.55 16.61 10.73
N LEU A 607 1.78 15.69 11.32
CA LEU A 607 0.60 15.12 10.67
C LEU A 607 -0.51 16.17 10.49
N ILE A 608 -0.74 17.04 11.48
CA ILE A 608 -1.69 18.16 11.38
C ILE A 608 -1.26 19.12 10.26
N GLU A 609 0.02 19.51 10.18
CA GLU A 609 0.52 20.32 9.06
C GLU A 609 0.31 19.63 7.70
N HIS A 610 0.54 18.32 7.62
CA HIS A 610 0.36 17.57 6.38
C HIS A 610 -1.12 17.52 5.97
N ILE A 611 -2.05 17.36 6.91
CA ILE A 611 -3.50 17.42 6.66
C ILE A 611 -3.93 18.84 6.25
N GLN A 612 -3.36 19.89 6.85
CA GLN A 612 -3.64 21.28 6.44
C GLN A 612 -3.13 21.57 5.01
N ARG A 613 -1.93 21.09 4.65
CA ARG A 613 -1.43 21.15 3.26
C ARG A 613 -2.32 20.35 2.30
N ALA A 614 -2.88 19.23 2.73
CA ALA A 614 -3.81 18.41 1.94
C ALA A 614 -5.19 19.09 1.76
N LEU A 615 -5.70 19.81 2.77
CA LEU A 615 -6.91 20.62 2.67
C LEU A 615 -6.74 21.78 1.67
N LEU A 616 -5.61 22.50 1.72
CA LEU A 616 -5.25 23.52 0.71
C LEU A 616 -5.04 22.90 -0.69
N GLY A 617 -4.57 21.64 -0.76
CA GLY A 617 -4.47 20.86 -1.99
C GLY A 617 -5.83 20.62 -2.65
N LEU A 618 -6.87 20.28 -1.87
CA LEU A 618 -8.23 20.07 -2.38
C LEU A 618 -8.82 21.34 -3.02
N GLU A 619 -8.55 22.52 -2.46
CA GLU A 619 -9.00 23.81 -3.02
C GLU A 619 -8.30 24.13 -4.36
N LEU A 620 -7.16 23.49 -4.64
CA LEU A 620 -6.44 23.51 -5.92
C LEU A 620 -6.73 22.29 -6.81
N GLY A 621 -7.76 21.50 -6.51
CA GLY A 621 -8.14 20.31 -7.28
C GLY A 621 -7.16 19.13 -7.17
N ARG A 622 -6.26 19.14 -6.19
CA ARG A 622 -5.31 18.04 -5.93
C ARG A 622 -5.85 17.13 -4.84
N TYR A 623 -6.19 15.90 -5.20
CA TYR A 623 -6.75 14.94 -4.27
C TYR A 623 -5.66 14.19 -3.47
N PRO A 624 -5.75 14.15 -2.13
CA PRO A 624 -4.76 13.50 -1.28
C PRO A 624 -5.18 12.08 -0.84
N ASP A 625 -4.20 11.18 -0.70
CA ASP A 625 -4.44 9.78 -0.30
C ASP A 625 -4.84 9.65 1.18
N LEU A 626 -6.14 9.55 1.46
CA LEU A 626 -6.66 9.28 2.80
C LEU A 626 -6.03 8.04 3.47
N ALA A 627 -5.64 7.04 2.68
CA ALA A 627 -4.99 5.83 3.18
C ALA A 627 -3.65 6.12 3.89
N GLN A 628 -2.86 7.08 3.40
CA GLN A 628 -1.58 7.47 4.00
C GLN A 628 -1.79 8.14 5.36
N PHE A 629 -2.74 9.07 5.46
CA PHE A 629 -3.11 9.72 6.72
C PHE A 629 -3.65 8.73 7.76
N GLN A 630 -4.48 7.77 7.34
CA GLN A 630 -4.95 6.72 8.23
C GLN A 630 -3.84 5.74 8.66
N ALA A 631 -2.87 5.43 7.78
CA ALA A 631 -1.72 4.61 8.14
C ALA A 631 -0.83 5.32 9.19
N ALA A 632 -0.57 6.62 9.01
CA ALA A 632 0.11 7.45 10.00
C ALA A 632 -0.62 7.46 11.35
N LEU A 633 -1.93 7.73 11.39
CA LEU A 633 -2.71 7.68 12.65
C LEU A 633 -2.68 6.30 13.33
N ARG A 634 -2.63 5.20 12.58
CA ARG A 634 -2.47 3.85 13.15
C ARG A 634 -1.08 3.66 13.74
N GLN A 635 -0.03 4.01 12.99
CA GLN A 635 1.36 3.94 13.45
C GLN A 635 1.61 4.77 14.72
N GLU A 636 1.04 5.98 14.79
CA GLU A 636 1.14 6.86 15.98
C GLU A 636 0.40 6.26 17.19
N ARG A 637 -0.80 5.68 16.99
CA ARG A 637 -1.53 4.95 18.05
C ARG A 637 -0.78 3.70 18.51
N GLU A 638 -0.15 2.98 17.59
CA GLU A 638 0.67 1.80 17.88
C GLU A 638 1.95 2.19 18.62
N ALA A 639 2.59 3.31 18.27
CA ALA A 639 3.73 3.87 19.00
C ALA A 639 3.34 4.28 20.43
N GLN A 640 2.28 5.08 20.62
CA GLN A 640 1.79 5.44 21.96
C GLN A 640 1.37 4.21 22.78
N ARG A 641 0.83 3.16 22.15
CA ARG A 641 0.53 1.88 22.81
C ARG A 641 1.80 1.13 23.22
N GLN A 642 2.86 1.17 22.41
CA GLN A 642 4.16 0.59 22.76
C GLN A 642 4.83 1.36 23.92
N GLU A 643 4.83 2.69 23.88
CA GLU A 643 5.30 3.55 24.96
C GLU A 643 4.57 3.27 26.28
N GLN A 644 3.23 3.20 26.26
CA GLN A 644 2.42 2.86 27.44
C GLN A 644 2.68 1.42 27.94
N LEU A 645 2.95 0.46 27.04
CA LEU A 645 3.33 -0.91 27.42
C LEU A 645 4.73 -0.98 28.05
N ASP A 646 5.67 -0.16 27.58
CA ASP A 646 7.04 -0.12 28.11
C ASP A 646 7.13 0.70 29.41
N GLU A 647 6.35 1.77 29.55
CA GLU A 647 6.12 2.44 30.84
C GLU A 647 5.46 1.49 31.84
N LEU A 648 4.43 0.72 31.43
CA LEU A 648 3.81 -0.28 32.30
C LEU A 648 4.79 -1.38 32.72
N LYS A 649 5.62 -1.91 31.81
CA LYS A 649 6.68 -2.89 32.16
C LYS A 649 7.66 -2.29 33.17
N ARG A 650 8.09 -1.04 32.97
CA ARG A 650 9.02 -0.34 33.86
C ARG A 650 8.42 -0.14 35.26
N LEU A 651 7.19 0.36 35.35
CA LEU A 651 6.48 0.55 36.61
C LEU A 651 6.22 -0.79 37.30
N ALA A 652 5.81 -1.84 36.58
CA ALA A 652 5.60 -3.18 37.14
C ALA A 652 6.90 -3.84 37.64
N GLN A 653 8.05 -3.57 37.01
CA GLN A 653 9.34 -4.05 37.49
C GLN A 653 9.76 -3.37 38.80
N ALA A 654 9.59 -2.05 38.91
CA ALA A 654 9.88 -1.33 40.15
C ALA A 654 8.87 -1.66 41.27
N ALA A 655 7.59 -1.85 40.93
CA ALA A 655 6.53 -2.26 41.86
C ALA A 655 6.81 -3.61 42.54
N ALA A 656 7.52 -4.53 41.87
CA ALA A 656 7.85 -5.86 42.39
C ALA A 656 8.76 -5.85 43.64
N HIS A 657 9.26 -4.68 44.06
CA HIS A 657 9.99 -4.52 45.32
C HIS A 657 9.08 -4.21 46.52
N PHE A 658 7.85 -3.72 46.29
CA PHE A 658 6.91 -3.25 47.31
C PHE A 658 5.71 -4.20 47.50
N GLU A 659 5.86 -5.46 47.10
CA GLU A 659 4.77 -6.45 47.02
C GLU A 659 4.08 -6.76 48.36
N GLY A 660 4.74 -6.47 49.49
CA GLY A 660 4.25 -6.74 50.85
C GLY A 660 3.54 -5.57 51.55
N ASP A 661 3.60 -4.36 50.99
CA ASP A 661 3.02 -3.16 51.61
C ASP A 661 1.58 -2.91 51.15
N GLY A 662 0.72 -2.39 52.03
CA GLY A 662 -0.68 -2.11 51.70
C GLY A 662 -0.86 -1.17 50.50
N ARG A 663 -0.05 -0.10 50.44
CA ARG A 663 0.04 0.82 49.30
C ARG A 663 0.59 0.15 48.03
N GLY A 664 1.42 -0.89 48.17
CA GLY A 664 1.87 -1.73 47.05
C GLY A 664 0.73 -2.55 46.42
N ALA A 665 -0.27 -2.94 47.21
CA ALA A 665 -1.48 -3.59 46.68
C ALA A 665 -2.36 -2.62 45.85
N GLU A 666 -2.50 -1.36 46.29
CA GLU A 666 -3.18 -0.31 45.50
C GLU A 666 -2.45 -0.05 44.17
N LEU A 667 -1.12 0.03 44.20
CA LEU A 667 -0.31 0.22 43.00
C LEU A 667 -0.40 -0.98 42.04
N LYS A 668 -0.41 -2.22 42.56
CA LYS A 668 -0.71 -3.42 41.76
C LYS A 668 -2.07 -3.35 41.08
N ALA A 669 -3.11 -2.89 41.77
CA ALA A 669 -4.45 -2.72 41.20
C ALA A 669 -4.44 -1.67 40.07
N LEU A 670 -3.82 -0.51 40.29
CA LEU A 670 -3.71 0.54 39.26
C LEU A 670 -2.94 0.10 38.00
N LEU A 671 -1.93 -0.77 38.16
CA LEU A 671 -1.21 -1.38 37.03
C LEU A 671 -2.01 -2.47 36.32
N ALA A 672 -2.89 -3.21 37.03
CA ALA A 672 -3.83 -4.13 36.42
C ALA A 672 -4.88 -3.38 35.58
N ASP A 673 -5.51 -2.34 36.16
CA ASP A 673 -6.41 -1.41 35.47
C ASP A 673 -5.78 -0.79 34.21
N ALA A 674 -4.53 -0.32 34.32
CA ALA A 674 -3.78 0.21 33.18
C ALA A 674 -3.58 -0.86 32.09
N ARG A 675 -3.23 -2.09 32.49
CA ARG A 675 -3.02 -3.22 31.58
C ARG A 675 -4.30 -3.65 30.87
N GLU A 676 -5.46 -3.56 31.51
CA GLU A 676 -6.74 -3.86 30.86
C GLU A 676 -7.15 -2.77 29.86
N ARG A 677 -7.02 -1.49 30.23
CA ARG A 677 -7.31 -0.36 29.32
C ARG A 677 -6.41 -0.35 28.08
N ILE A 678 -5.11 -0.60 28.24
CA ILE A 678 -4.17 -0.74 27.11
C ILE A 678 -4.54 -1.95 26.23
N GLN A 679 -5.05 -3.04 26.80
CA GLN A 679 -5.52 -4.18 26.00
C GLN A 679 -6.77 -3.81 25.17
N ALA A 680 -7.76 -3.15 25.79
CA ALA A 680 -8.95 -2.61 25.13
C ALA A 680 -8.64 -1.54 24.08
N GLY A 681 -7.48 -0.88 24.17
CA GLY A 681 -7.04 0.18 23.25
C GLY A 681 -7.35 1.61 23.75
N GLU A 682 -7.72 1.76 25.02
CA GLU A 682 -7.93 3.05 25.67
C GLU A 682 -6.65 3.58 26.31
N PRO A 683 -6.42 4.91 26.33
CA PRO A 683 -5.22 5.49 26.93
C PRO A 683 -5.23 5.33 28.45
N ALA A 684 -4.22 4.65 29.01
CA ALA A 684 -4.14 4.37 30.44
C ALA A 684 -3.68 5.58 31.26
N GLN A 685 -4.62 6.52 31.50
CA GLN A 685 -4.42 7.68 32.38
C GLN A 685 -3.94 7.29 33.80
N THR A 686 -4.24 6.06 34.25
CA THR A 686 -3.78 5.48 35.52
C THR A 686 -2.27 5.29 35.63
N LEU A 687 -1.52 5.17 34.51
CA LEU A 687 -0.06 5.03 34.54
C LEU A 687 0.63 6.19 35.27
N LYS A 688 0.16 7.43 35.05
CA LYS A 688 0.71 8.61 35.72
C LYS A 688 0.53 8.54 37.24
N ARG A 689 -0.67 8.16 37.72
CA ARG A 689 -0.94 8.01 39.15
C ARG A 689 -0.18 6.84 39.78
N ALA A 690 0.01 5.75 39.05
CA ALA A 690 0.88 4.65 39.48
C ALA A 690 2.35 5.10 39.59
N GLY A 691 2.85 5.93 38.67
CA GLY A 691 4.20 6.51 38.73
C GLY A 691 4.40 7.55 39.84
N GLU A 692 3.34 8.28 40.23
CA GLU A 692 3.36 9.14 41.43
C GLU A 692 3.47 8.30 42.71
N LEU A 693 2.56 7.33 42.89
CA LEU A 693 2.55 6.44 44.06
C LEU A 693 3.85 5.60 44.17
N LEU A 694 4.47 5.24 43.04
CA LEU A 694 5.76 4.55 43.05
C LEU A 694 6.86 5.43 43.66
N ARG A 695 6.91 6.72 43.32
CA ARG A 695 7.87 7.66 43.91
C ARG A 695 7.61 7.90 45.38
N GLU A 696 6.33 8.05 45.76
CA GLU A 696 5.93 8.18 47.17
C GLU A 696 6.45 6.98 47.99
N LEU A 697 6.42 5.76 47.43
CA LEU A 697 6.98 4.54 48.05
C LEU A 697 8.52 4.45 48.00
N GLU A 698 9.15 4.87 46.90
CA GLU A 698 10.61 4.93 46.78
C GLU A 698 11.21 5.88 47.83
N GLU A 699 10.65 7.09 47.98
CA GLU A 699 11.04 8.10 48.97
C GLU A 699 10.83 7.61 50.42
N GLN A 700 9.69 6.94 50.70
CA GLN A 700 9.43 6.34 52.01
C GLN A 700 10.46 5.25 52.35
N ALA A 701 10.79 4.38 51.41
CA ALA A 701 11.82 3.35 51.61
C ALA A 701 13.24 3.92 51.76
N ASP A 702 13.59 5.01 51.07
CA ASP A 702 14.88 5.70 51.25
C ASP A 702 15.00 6.27 52.67
N ALA A 703 13.94 6.88 53.20
CA ALA A 703 13.92 7.42 54.55
C ALA A 703 14.09 6.32 55.61
N VAL A 704 13.41 5.17 55.48
CA VAL A 704 13.53 4.04 56.41
C VAL A 704 14.94 3.42 56.35
N LEU A 705 15.47 3.20 55.14
CA LEU A 705 16.81 2.60 54.97
C LEU A 705 17.95 3.54 55.43
N ALA A 706 17.77 4.86 55.34
CA ALA A 706 18.70 5.82 55.94
C ALA A 706 18.71 5.75 57.48
N GLY A 707 17.59 5.39 58.12
CA GLY A 707 17.48 5.19 59.57
C GLY A 707 17.95 3.81 60.07
N MET A 708 18.11 2.83 59.18
CA MET A 708 18.52 1.46 59.49
C MET A 708 19.81 1.34 60.33
N PRO A 709 20.95 1.99 60.00
CA PRO A 709 22.18 1.81 60.78
C PRO A 709 22.06 2.33 62.22
N THR A 710 21.34 3.44 62.44
CA THR A 710 21.09 3.99 63.78
C THR A 710 20.16 3.11 64.62
N ARG A 711 19.20 2.42 63.98
CA ARG A 711 18.35 1.41 64.62
C ARG A 711 19.14 0.15 64.99
N LEU A 712 20.00 -0.32 64.10
CA LEU A 712 20.90 -1.46 64.35
C LEU A 712 21.85 -1.20 65.53
N ASP A 713 22.48 -0.01 65.59
CA ASP A 713 23.34 0.38 66.70
C ASP A 713 22.59 0.39 68.05
N ALA A 714 21.32 0.83 68.06
CA ALA A 714 20.48 0.81 69.25
C ALA A 714 20.06 -0.62 69.66
N ALA A 715 19.63 -1.44 68.70
CA ALA A 715 19.23 -2.83 68.94
C ALA A 715 20.40 -3.70 69.47
N LEU A 716 21.63 -3.47 68.99
CA LEU A 716 22.83 -4.11 69.52
C LEU A 716 23.10 -3.73 70.98
N ALA A 717 22.88 -2.46 71.36
CA ALA A 717 23.02 -2.01 72.75
C ALA A 717 21.94 -2.58 73.68
N GLU A 718 20.69 -2.73 73.21
CA GLU A 718 19.63 -3.38 73.99
C GLU A 718 19.81 -4.91 74.13
N LEU A 719 20.52 -5.56 73.20
CA LEU A 719 20.85 -6.98 73.31
C LEU A 719 21.83 -7.27 74.47
N GLU A 720 22.75 -6.36 74.82
CA GLU A 720 23.76 -6.60 75.87
C GLU A 720 23.18 -7.06 77.23
N PRO A 721 22.22 -6.35 77.87
CA PRO A 721 21.65 -6.79 79.14
C PRO A 721 20.84 -8.10 79.01
N VAL A 722 20.07 -8.22 77.93
CA VAL A 722 19.16 -9.36 77.65
C VAL A 722 19.94 -10.64 77.33
N SER A 723 21.16 -10.53 76.80
CA SER A 723 22.05 -11.64 76.37
C SER A 723 22.35 -12.72 77.42
N LYS A 724 22.04 -12.45 78.69
CA LYS A 724 22.20 -13.34 79.85
C LYS A 724 21.05 -14.33 80.05
N LEU A 725 19.91 -14.11 79.39
CA LEU A 725 18.82 -15.08 79.34
C LEU A 725 19.21 -16.26 78.44
N ASN A 726 18.90 -17.47 78.89
CA ASN A 726 19.11 -18.70 78.14
C ASN A 726 17.80 -19.14 77.46
N SER A 727 17.29 -18.29 76.55
CA SER A 727 16.11 -18.55 75.73
C SER A 727 16.45 -18.51 74.24
N ASP A 728 15.74 -19.32 73.43
CA ASP A 728 16.00 -19.45 71.99
C ASP A 728 15.83 -18.11 71.24
N GLY A 729 14.96 -17.23 71.72
CA GLY A 729 14.78 -15.87 71.20
C GLY A 729 16.06 -15.02 71.28
N VAL A 730 16.86 -15.16 72.34
CA VAL A 730 18.17 -14.47 72.43
C VAL A 730 19.12 -14.97 71.35
N VAL A 731 19.06 -16.25 70.99
CA VAL A 731 19.89 -16.85 69.94
C VAL A 731 19.45 -16.35 68.56
N THR A 732 18.15 -16.31 68.27
CA THR A 732 17.63 -15.82 66.98
C THR A 732 17.88 -14.32 66.78
N VAL A 733 17.62 -13.49 67.80
CA VAL A 733 17.92 -12.05 67.78
C VAL A 733 19.42 -11.80 67.57
N ARG A 734 20.29 -12.46 68.35
CA ARG A 734 21.74 -12.32 68.23
C ARG A 734 22.23 -12.67 66.82
N ARG A 735 21.72 -13.78 66.25
CA ARG A 735 22.04 -14.21 64.89
C ARG A 735 21.63 -13.19 63.84
N ILE A 736 20.45 -12.58 63.97
CA ILE A 736 19.97 -11.55 63.04
C ILE A 736 20.83 -10.28 63.16
N LEU A 737 20.99 -9.73 64.37
CA LEU A 737 21.70 -8.46 64.56
C LEU A 737 23.20 -8.57 64.22
N HIS A 738 23.88 -9.67 64.58
CA HIS A 738 25.28 -9.88 64.18
C HIS A 738 25.42 -10.14 62.67
N HIS A 739 24.43 -10.76 62.02
CA HIS A 739 24.43 -10.87 60.56
C HIS A 739 24.30 -9.48 59.92
N LEU A 740 23.35 -8.65 60.37
CA LEU A 740 23.16 -7.29 59.87
C LEU A 740 24.42 -6.42 60.03
N ASP A 741 25.05 -6.43 61.21
CA ASP A 741 26.29 -5.69 61.45
C ASP A 741 27.44 -6.19 60.56
N SER A 742 27.58 -7.50 60.39
CA SER A 742 28.59 -8.08 59.48
C SER A 742 28.44 -7.67 58.00
N GLN A 743 27.25 -7.18 57.60
CA GLN A 743 26.96 -6.73 56.23
C GLN A 743 26.80 -5.20 56.11
N ARG A 744 27.08 -4.43 57.17
CA ARG A 744 26.94 -2.97 57.23
C ARG A 744 27.59 -2.22 56.05
N ASP A 745 28.81 -2.61 55.70
CA ASP A 745 29.57 -2.05 54.56
C ASP A 745 29.05 -2.51 53.18
N ALA A 746 28.26 -3.58 53.14
CA ALA A 746 27.67 -4.13 51.91
C ALA A 746 26.31 -3.50 51.59
N LEU A 747 25.53 -3.08 52.61
CA LEU A 747 24.18 -2.48 52.47
C LEU A 747 23.99 -1.54 51.26
N PRO A 748 24.83 -0.51 51.00
CA PRO A 748 24.64 0.42 49.88
C PRO A 748 24.87 -0.18 48.48
N ARG A 749 25.24 -1.47 48.39
CA ARG A 749 25.55 -2.19 47.13
C ARG A 749 24.55 -3.30 46.80
N LEU A 750 23.63 -3.59 47.72
CA LEU A 750 22.63 -4.66 47.59
C LEU A 750 21.47 -4.19 46.69
N SER A 751 20.62 -5.12 46.25
CA SER A 751 19.34 -4.77 45.63
C SER A 751 18.36 -4.18 46.65
N ARG A 752 17.49 -3.28 46.18
CA ARG A 752 16.46 -2.63 47.02
C ARG A 752 15.55 -3.64 47.72
N GLY A 753 15.20 -4.73 47.04
CA GLY A 753 14.44 -5.83 47.64
C GLY A 753 15.18 -6.52 48.79
N LEU A 754 16.49 -6.74 48.69
CA LEU A 754 17.28 -7.31 49.79
C LEU A 754 17.47 -6.31 50.93
N GLN A 755 17.69 -5.02 50.63
CA GLN A 755 17.73 -3.96 51.65
C GLN A 755 16.44 -3.94 52.50
N LEU A 756 15.26 -3.99 51.85
CA LEU A 756 13.97 -4.04 52.54
C LEU A 756 13.77 -5.35 53.33
N GLN A 757 14.25 -6.50 52.84
CA GLN A 757 14.22 -7.75 53.62
C GLN A 757 15.12 -7.71 54.86
N LEU A 758 16.26 -7.02 54.80
CA LEU A 758 17.15 -6.82 55.95
C LEU A 758 16.57 -5.80 56.95
N GLU A 759 15.85 -4.80 56.48
CA GLU A 759 15.05 -3.88 57.31
C GLU A 759 13.94 -4.64 58.04
N GLN A 760 13.14 -5.46 57.33
CA GLN A 760 12.09 -6.27 57.94
C GLN A 760 12.64 -7.27 58.97
N ALA A 761 13.85 -7.81 58.73
CA ALA A 761 14.55 -8.64 59.70
C ALA A 761 15.02 -7.85 60.95
N LEU A 762 15.46 -6.59 60.78
CA LEU A 762 15.77 -5.69 61.89
C LEU A 762 14.50 -5.38 62.71
N GLY A 763 13.40 -5.01 62.05
CA GLY A 763 12.10 -4.79 62.71
C GLY A 763 11.56 -6.04 63.42
N GLN A 764 11.82 -7.24 62.90
CA GLN A 764 11.50 -8.49 63.60
C GLN A 764 12.39 -8.67 64.85
N ALA A 765 13.69 -8.36 64.76
CA ALA A 765 14.61 -8.46 65.89
C ALA A 765 14.31 -7.42 66.98
N GLU A 766 13.92 -6.20 66.62
CA GLU A 766 13.45 -5.15 67.55
C GLU A 766 12.21 -5.61 68.34
N ARG A 767 11.21 -6.18 67.66
CA ARG A 767 10.00 -6.74 68.33
C ARG A 767 10.36 -7.85 69.31
N MET A 768 11.21 -8.80 68.90
CA MET A 768 11.69 -9.86 69.79
C MET A 768 12.55 -9.33 70.94
N LEU A 769 13.32 -8.24 70.76
CA LEU A 769 14.03 -7.58 71.86
C LEU A 769 13.08 -7.01 72.90
N VAL A 770 11.98 -6.37 72.49
CA VAL A 770 10.95 -5.84 73.43
C VAL A 770 10.31 -6.98 74.24
N GLU A 771 9.97 -8.10 73.59
CA GLU A 771 9.44 -9.29 74.27
C GLU A 771 10.44 -9.89 75.27
N LEU A 772 11.68 -10.14 74.86
CA LEU A 772 12.75 -10.69 75.69
C LEU A 772 13.17 -9.74 76.82
N ARG A 773 13.04 -8.42 76.62
CA ARG A 773 13.24 -7.42 77.66
C ARG A 773 12.12 -7.49 78.71
N GLY A 774 10.88 -7.71 78.30
CA GLY A 774 9.77 -8.05 79.20
C GLY A 774 10.06 -9.32 80.02
N GLU A 775 10.60 -10.37 79.39
CA GLU A 775 11.06 -11.57 80.10
C GLU A 775 12.21 -11.28 81.07
N TYR A 776 13.18 -10.44 80.69
CA TYR A 776 14.31 -10.07 81.55
C TYR A 776 13.86 -9.25 82.77
N GLU A 777 12.96 -8.28 82.57
CA GLU A 777 12.44 -7.46 83.66
C GLU A 777 11.51 -8.27 84.57
N ALA A 778 10.69 -9.19 84.02
CA ALA A 778 9.88 -10.12 84.81
C ALA A 778 10.73 -11.13 85.61
N THR A 779 11.73 -11.77 85.01
CA THR A 779 12.63 -12.71 85.71
C THR A 779 13.49 -12.01 86.75
N ARG A 780 13.92 -10.77 86.49
CA ARG A 780 14.57 -9.91 87.49
C ARG A 780 13.63 -9.60 88.66
N LEU A 781 12.38 -9.20 88.41
CA LEU A 781 11.40 -8.92 89.47
C LEU A 781 11.11 -10.16 90.32
N VAL A 782 10.98 -11.35 89.71
CA VAL A 782 10.83 -12.61 90.45
C VAL A 782 12.07 -12.91 91.29
N ALA A 783 13.28 -12.72 90.75
CA ALA A 783 14.51 -12.89 91.51
C ALA A 783 14.61 -11.92 92.70
N ASP A 784 14.26 -10.63 92.49
CA ASP A 784 14.28 -9.60 93.53
C ASP A 784 13.20 -9.87 94.60
N GLN A 785 12.01 -10.36 94.23
CA GLN A 785 10.98 -10.82 95.16
C GLN A 785 11.39 -12.06 95.97
N VAL A 786 12.13 -13.01 95.37
CA VAL A 786 12.67 -14.18 96.08
C VAL A 786 13.76 -13.80 97.07
N VAL A 787 14.56 -12.75 96.77
CA VAL A 787 15.64 -12.25 97.64
C VAL A 787 15.13 -11.30 98.73
N SER A 788 14.22 -10.38 98.40
CA SER A 788 13.70 -9.37 99.35
C SER A 788 12.46 -9.81 100.12
N GLY A 789 11.59 -10.62 99.52
CA GLY A 789 10.33 -11.11 100.11
C GLY A 789 10.48 -12.32 101.03
N GLY A 790 11.72 -12.76 101.32
CA GLY A 790 11.98 -13.81 102.31
C GLY A 790 11.45 -15.21 101.96
N LEU A 791 11.01 -15.48 100.73
CA LEU A 791 10.38 -16.75 100.35
C LEU A 791 11.33 -17.96 100.51
N LEU A 792 12.64 -17.77 100.37
CA LEU A 792 13.63 -18.80 100.70
C LEU A 792 13.67 -19.09 102.21
N ASP A 793 13.51 -18.07 103.06
CA ASP A 793 13.44 -18.23 104.52
C ASP A 793 12.10 -18.84 104.96
N GLY A 794 11.01 -18.58 104.22
CA GLY A 794 9.73 -19.27 104.40
C GLY A 794 9.78 -20.78 104.08
N VAL A 795 10.60 -21.20 103.12
CA VAL A 795 10.80 -22.62 102.78
C VAL A 795 11.85 -23.30 103.68
N LEU A 796 12.90 -22.58 104.10
CA LEU A 796 13.92 -23.08 105.03
C LEU A 796 13.47 -23.02 106.50
N GLY A 797 12.47 -22.20 106.82
CA GLY A 797 11.89 -21.98 108.15
C GLY A 797 11.15 -23.20 108.74
N LEU A 798 10.96 -24.28 107.97
CA LEU A 798 10.28 -25.52 108.38
C LEU A 798 10.93 -26.26 109.58
N PHE A 799 12.01 -25.74 110.14
CA PHE A 799 12.79 -26.35 111.23
C PHE A 799 12.90 -25.52 112.52
N ARG A 800 12.19 -24.38 112.68
CA ARG A 800 12.19 -23.60 113.94
C ARG A 800 10.79 -23.10 114.34
N THR A 801 10.57 -22.97 115.65
CA THR A 801 9.24 -22.84 116.27
C THR A 801 9.08 -21.59 117.14
N ALA A 802 7.91 -20.96 117.01
CA ALA A 802 7.21 -20.11 117.99
C ALA A 802 7.67 -18.66 118.26
N ASP A 803 6.81 -17.72 117.83
CA ASP A 803 6.30 -16.50 118.50
C ASP A 803 7.25 -15.35 118.94
N PRO A 804 6.74 -14.10 119.16
CA PRO A 804 5.38 -13.54 118.97
C PRO A 804 5.34 -12.36 117.94
N PRO A 805 4.18 -11.71 117.65
CA PRO A 805 4.00 -10.87 116.45
C PRO A 805 4.13 -9.34 116.66
N PRO A 806 4.32 -8.58 115.56
CA PRO A 806 3.97 -7.16 115.47
C PRO A 806 2.96 -6.83 114.33
N ALA A 807 2.09 -5.86 114.60
CA ALA A 807 1.31 -5.00 113.68
C ALA A 807 0.46 -5.62 112.55
N GLU A 808 -0.82 -5.22 112.50
CA GLU A 808 -1.70 -5.40 111.35
C GLU A 808 -1.25 -4.47 110.20
N PRO A 809 -1.14 -4.96 108.94
CA PRO A 809 -1.00 -4.07 107.79
C PRO A 809 -2.33 -3.39 107.48
N GLU A 810 -2.32 -2.07 107.32
CA GLU A 810 -3.50 -1.30 106.92
C GLU A 810 -4.01 -1.79 105.55
N THR A 811 -5.31 -2.08 105.45
CA THR A 811 -5.91 -2.54 104.19
C THR A 811 -5.81 -1.44 103.13
N PRO A 812 -5.18 -1.66 101.97
CA PRO A 812 -5.05 -0.63 100.95
C PRO A 812 -6.43 -0.26 100.38
N THR A 813 -6.89 0.96 100.69
CA THR A 813 -8.12 1.52 100.13
C THR A 813 -7.94 1.82 98.65
N PHE A 814 -8.53 0.98 97.81
CA PHE A 814 -8.46 1.11 96.35
C PHE A 814 -8.96 2.48 95.86
N SER A 815 -8.06 3.26 95.27
CA SER A 815 -8.32 4.61 94.76
C SER A 815 -8.22 4.64 93.24
N ARG A 816 -9.35 4.92 92.56
CA ARG A 816 -9.42 5.04 91.09
C ARG A 816 -8.48 6.12 90.55
N GLN A 817 -8.32 7.21 91.28
CA GLN A 817 -7.38 8.29 90.94
C GLN A 817 -5.93 7.78 90.93
N ALA A 818 -5.51 7.01 91.93
CA ALA A 818 -4.13 6.51 92.01
C ALA A 818 -3.81 5.49 90.89
N VAL A 819 -4.77 4.66 90.50
CA VAL A 819 -4.62 3.75 89.35
C VAL A 819 -4.55 4.53 88.03
N LEU A 820 -5.34 5.60 87.89
CA LEU A 820 -5.27 6.46 86.71
C LEU A 820 -3.93 7.23 86.65
N ASP A 821 -3.46 7.74 87.78
CA ASP A 821 -2.17 8.43 87.91
C ASP A 821 -0.99 7.49 87.59
N GLU A 822 -1.11 6.18 87.84
CA GLU A 822 -0.13 5.16 87.43
C GLU A 822 -0.02 5.10 85.89
N TYR A 823 -1.14 4.94 85.17
CA TYR A 823 -1.15 4.96 83.70
C TYR A 823 -0.71 6.33 83.13
N LEU A 824 -1.10 7.44 83.75
CA LEU A 824 -0.69 8.79 83.35
C LEU A 824 0.81 9.08 83.57
N SER A 825 1.51 8.25 84.37
CA SER A 825 2.97 8.36 84.54
C SER A 825 3.75 7.81 83.34
N GLU A 826 3.09 7.10 82.43
CA GLU A 826 3.72 6.36 81.33
C GLU A 826 3.83 7.22 80.07
N LYS A 827 5.04 7.30 79.49
CA LYS A 827 5.40 8.28 78.45
C LYS A 827 4.53 8.27 77.17
N TYR A 828 3.83 7.18 76.91
CA TYR A 828 2.95 7.02 75.75
C TYR A 828 1.48 7.37 76.04
N VAL A 829 1.07 7.55 77.30
CA VAL A 829 -0.29 7.98 77.66
C VAL A 829 -0.35 9.51 77.67
N LYS A 830 -1.07 10.09 76.70
CA LYS A 830 -1.30 11.55 76.58
C LYS A 830 -2.40 12.05 77.52
N GLY A 831 -3.28 11.17 78.00
CA GLY A 831 -4.33 11.49 78.97
C GLY A 831 -5.23 10.30 79.29
N GLY A 832 -6.07 10.42 80.31
CA GLY A 832 -7.05 9.39 80.68
C GLY A 832 -8.18 9.90 81.57
N ALA A 833 -9.28 9.18 81.57
CA ALA A 833 -10.48 9.45 82.36
C ALA A 833 -11.14 8.15 82.82
N TRP A 834 -11.60 8.11 84.07
CA TRP A 834 -12.41 7.04 84.63
C TRP A 834 -13.82 7.57 84.86
N MET A 835 -14.83 6.89 84.34
CA MET A 835 -16.21 7.37 84.28
C MET A 835 -17.19 6.31 84.80
N ASP A 836 -18.36 6.74 85.28
CA ASP A 836 -19.42 5.84 85.71
C ASP A 836 -20.32 5.35 84.55
N ALA A 837 -21.27 4.48 84.87
CA ALA A 837 -22.22 3.91 83.91
C ALA A 837 -23.18 4.93 83.26
N ALA A 838 -23.24 6.16 83.77
CA ALA A 838 -24.01 7.28 83.22
C ALA A 838 -23.14 8.33 82.50
N GLY A 839 -21.82 8.13 82.44
CA GLY A 839 -20.87 9.06 81.83
C GLY A 839 -20.45 10.21 82.74
N ALA A 840 -20.60 10.10 84.06
CA ALA A 840 -20.04 11.07 85.01
C ALA A 840 -18.57 10.76 85.33
N LEU A 841 -17.71 11.78 85.33
CA LEU A 841 -16.28 11.67 85.61
C LEU A 841 -16.00 11.32 87.07
N LEU A 842 -15.35 10.18 87.31
CA LEU A 842 -14.93 9.69 88.63
C LEU A 842 -13.46 9.99 88.94
N ALA A 843 -12.60 10.08 87.92
CA ALA A 843 -11.20 10.51 88.00
C ALA A 843 -10.69 10.97 86.62
N GLY A 844 -9.72 11.89 86.57
CA GLY A 844 -9.10 12.35 85.31
C GLY A 844 -9.68 13.65 84.76
N THR A 845 -9.74 13.78 83.43
CA THR A 845 -10.19 15.00 82.72
C THR A 845 -10.93 14.68 81.42
N ASP A 846 -12.08 15.33 81.16
CA ASP A 846 -12.95 15.05 80.00
C ASP A 846 -12.34 15.33 78.61
N ASP A 847 -11.27 16.13 78.50
CA ASP A 847 -10.54 16.45 77.24
C ASP A 847 -9.91 15.21 76.52
N THR A 848 -10.12 14.02 77.07
CA THR A 848 -9.68 12.73 76.52
C THR A 848 -10.65 12.12 75.52
N LEU A 849 -11.92 12.57 75.46
CA LEU A 849 -12.93 12.01 74.57
C LEU A 849 -13.13 12.87 73.30
N PRO A 850 -13.30 12.25 72.11
CA PRO A 850 -13.69 12.97 70.91
C PRO A 850 -15.15 13.44 71.00
N ALA A 851 -15.41 14.67 70.54
CA ALA A 851 -16.73 15.29 70.60
C ALA A 851 -17.77 14.54 69.75
N GLY A 852 -18.59 13.71 70.41
CA GLY A 852 -19.60 12.85 69.78
C GLY A 852 -19.70 11.43 70.37
N ALA A 853 -18.78 11.03 71.26
CA ALA A 853 -18.69 9.68 71.81
C ALA A 853 -19.78 9.26 72.84
N THR A 854 -21.00 9.80 72.76
CA THR A 854 -22.11 9.45 73.69
C THR A 854 -22.90 8.20 73.31
N ASP A 855 -22.73 7.66 72.09
CA ASP A 855 -23.36 6.40 71.64
C ASP A 855 -22.38 5.56 70.77
N PRO A 856 -21.50 4.74 71.38
CA PRO A 856 -20.62 3.84 70.64
C PRO A 856 -21.34 2.52 70.30
N SER A 857 -21.78 2.35 69.05
CA SER A 857 -22.19 1.03 68.53
C SER A 857 -20.94 0.15 68.33
N PRO A 858 -20.77 -0.97 69.07
CA PRO A 858 -19.52 -1.73 69.03
C PRO A 858 -19.48 -2.70 67.85
N VAL A 859 -18.33 -2.77 67.16
CA VAL A 859 -17.92 -3.96 66.42
C VAL A 859 -17.14 -4.85 67.40
N PRO A 860 -17.71 -5.97 67.90
CA PRO A 860 -17.08 -6.75 68.94
C PRO A 860 -15.91 -7.60 68.38
N LEU A 861 -14.68 -7.23 68.75
CA LEU A 861 -13.57 -8.18 68.78
C LEU A 861 -13.92 -9.29 69.77
N ALA A 862 -13.88 -10.54 69.30
CA ALA A 862 -14.49 -11.67 70.00
C ALA A 862 -13.89 -11.90 71.41
N GLY A 863 -14.70 -11.62 72.45
CA GLY A 863 -14.34 -11.90 73.84
C GLY A 863 -13.53 -10.81 74.56
N ALA A 864 -13.63 -9.54 74.15
CA ALA A 864 -13.05 -8.41 74.86
C ALA A 864 -14.11 -7.58 75.63
N THR A 865 -13.75 -7.11 76.83
CA THR A 865 -14.50 -6.07 77.57
C THR A 865 -13.91 -4.66 77.35
N ALA A 866 -13.03 -4.52 76.36
CA ALA A 866 -12.41 -3.26 75.99
C ALA A 866 -12.35 -3.15 74.45
N ALA A 867 -12.56 -1.94 73.94
CA ALA A 867 -12.37 -1.59 72.54
C ALA A 867 -11.22 -0.60 72.39
N CYS A 868 -10.63 -0.56 71.20
CA CYS A 868 -9.66 0.44 70.82
C CYS A 868 -10.14 1.14 69.54
N TRP A 869 -10.05 2.46 69.53
CA TRP A 869 -10.19 3.30 68.35
C TRP A 869 -8.79 3.80 67.96
N GLN A 870 -8.47 3.82 66.68
CA GLN A 870 -7.22 4.37 66.15
C GLN A 870 -7.57 5.49 65.16
N ALA A 871 -6.89 6.62 65.29
CA ALA A 871 -6.79 7.69 64.30
C ALA A 871 -5.30 7.90 63.99
N ASP A 872 -4.97 8.56 62.89
CA ASP A 872 -3.66 8.40 62.23
C ASP A 872 -2.41 8.66 63.11
N ASP A 873 -2.50 9.55 64.11
CA ASP A 873 -1.42 9.87 65.08
C ASP A 873 -1.72 9.44 66.55
N GLU A 874 -2.91 8.91 66.86
CA GLU A 874 -3.35 8.66 68.25
C GLU A 874 -4.36 7.50 68.39
N ALA A 875 -4.27 6.74 69.48
CA ALA A 875 -5.23 5.69 69.81
C ALA A 875 -6.01 6.00 71.10
N LEU A 876 -7.30 5.64 71.14
CA LEU A 876 -8.15 5.73 72.32
C LEU A 876 -8.60 4.33 72.72
N ILE A 877 -8.15 3.87 73.89
CA ILE A 877 -8.63 2.64 74.52
C ILE A 877 -9.81 2.99 75.42
N VAL A 878 -10.90 2.22 75.30
CA VAL A 878 -12.05 2.26 76.22
C VAL A 878 -12.25 0.86 76.80
N ALA A 879 -12.09 0.71 78.11
CA ALA A 879 -12.30 -0.53 78.83
C ALA A 879 -13.53 -0.43 79.74
N TRP A 880 -14.54 -1.28 79.49
CA TRP A 880 -15.72 -1.42 80.34
C TRP A 880 -15.45 -2.44 81.45
N LEU A 881 -15.87 -2.10 82.67
CA LEU A 881 -15.57 -2.85 83.89
C LEU A 881 -16.82 -3.61 84.39
N PRO A 882 -16.68 -4.68 85.19
CA PRO A 882 -17.80 -5.56 85.58
C PRO A 882 -18.89 -4.90 86.46
N ASN A 883 -18.65 -3.67 86.91
CA ASN A 883 -19.56 -2.82 87.68
C ASN A 883 -20.26 -1.75 86.81
N GLY A 884 -20.01 -1.69 85.50
CA GLY A 884 -20.57 -0.70 84.58
C GLY A 884 -19.78 0.61 84.48
N GLU A 885 -18.72 0.78 85.28
CA GLU A 885 -17.75 1.88 85.09
C GLU A 885 -16.92 1.64 83.82
N TRP A 886 -16.31 2.69 83.27
CA TRP A 886 -15.40 2.58 82.14
C TRP A 886 -14.18 3.49 82.26
N LEU A 887 -13.07 3.01 81.71
CA LEU A 887 -11.77 3.66 81.71
C LEU A 887 -11.38 4.00 80.27
N ALA A 888 -11.19 5.29 79.99
CA ALA A 888 -10.69 5.81 78.73
C ALA A 888 -9.20 6.19 78.88
N LEU A 889 -8.33 5.73 77.97
CA LEU A 889 -6.92 6.08 77.90
C LEU A 889 -6.55 6.52 76.48
N ARG A 890 -5.97 7.72 76.35
CA ARG A 890 -5.54 8.32 75.08
C ARG A 890 -4.03 8.14 74.94
N LEU A 891 -3.62 7.37 73.94
CA LEU A 891 -2.24 7.04 73.61
C LEU A 891 -1.70 7.94 72.50
N GLY A 892 -0.43 8.31 72.64
CA GLY A 892 0.33 9.07 71.64
C GLY A 892 1.02 8.24 70.56
N ASP A 893 0.80 6.93 70.57
CA ASP A 893 1.38 5.94 69.67
C ASP A 893 0.32 4.83 69.47
N PRO A 894 -0.15 4.57 68.22
CA PRO A 894 -1.21 3.60 67.97
C PRO A 894 -0.75 2.14 68.02
N ASP A 895 0.54 1.83 67.83
CA ASP A 895 1.06 0.46 67.80
C ASP A 895 1.09 -0.16 69.21
N LEU A 896 1.34 0.67 70.23
CA LEU A 896 1.34 0.24 71.64
C LEU A 896 -0.06 -0.08 72.19
N ALA A 897 -1.13 0.25 71.46
CA ALA A 897 -2.50 0.10 71.96
C ALA A 897 -2.87 -1.36 72.26
N GLY A 898 -2.41 -2.32 71.45
CA GLY A 898 -2.64 -3.75 71.70
C GLY A 898 -2.01 -4.27 73.00
N LEU A 899 -0.88 -3.69 73.42
CA LEU A 899 -0.23 -4.02 74.69
C LEU A 899 -1.00 -3.42 75.87
N MET A 900 -1.43 -2.17 75.76
CA MET A 900 -2.21 -1.52 76.82
C MET A 900 -3.61 -2.12 77.00
N VAL A 901 -4.30 -2.56 75.94
CA VAL A 901 -5.57 -3.32 76.07
C VAL A 901 -5.36 -4.60 76.88
N ASN A 902 -4.28 -5.34 76.62
CA ASN A 902 -3.97 -6.58 77.34
C ASN A 902 -3.54 -6.32 78.80
N ARG A 903 -2.82 -5.23 79.08
CA ARG A 903 -2.49 -4.82 80.45
C ARG A 903 -3.72 -4.37 81.23
N VAL A 904 -4.52 -3.44 80.70
CA VAL A 904 -5.75 -2.97 81.35
C VAL A 904 -6.69 -4.15 81.63
N ARG A 905 -6.78 -5.14 80.73
CA ARG A 905 -7.52 -6.39 80.96
C ARG A 905 -6.96 -7.24 82.11
N ARG A 906 -5.64 -7.32 82.25
CA ARG A 906 -4.96 -8.05 83.34
C ARG A 906 -5.18 -7.35 84.67
N ASP A 907 -5.02 -6.03 84.69
CA ASP A 907 -5.03 -5.24 85.92
C ASP A 907 -6.48 -5.08 86.43
N ALA A 908 -7.45 -4.87 85.53
CA ALA A 908 -8.88 -4.90 85.85
C ALA A 908 -9.38 -6.22 86.44
N ALA A 909 -8.72 -7.35 86.16
CA ALA A 909 -9.02 -8.63 86.80
C ALA A 909 -8.51 -8.73 88.26
N THR A 910 -7.72 -7.75 88.72
CA THR A 910 -7.19 -7.67 90.09
C THR A 910 -7.82 -6.56 90.93
N TRP A 911 -8.56 -5.63 90.33
CA TRP A 911 -9.18 -4.51 91.04
C TRP A 911 -10.40 -4.96 91.88
N PRO A 912 -10.52 -4.54 93.15
CA PRO A 912 -11.60 -4.95 94.06
C PRO A 912 -12.91 -4.16 93.77
N LEU A 913 -13.41 -4.27 92.53
CA LEU A 913 -14.66 -3.65 92.10
C LEU A 913 -15.84 -4.58 92.42
N ALA A 914 -16.75 -4.12 93.28
CA ALA A 914 -17.94 -4.89 93.63
C ALA A 914 -18.89 -5.00 92.42
N GLY A 915 -19.08 -6.22 91.90
CA GLY A 915 -19.93 -6.46 90.74
C GLY A 915 -21.42 -6.22 91.04
N ALA A 916 -22.09 -5.50 90.15
CA ALA A 916 -23.55 -5.47 90.13
C ALA A 916 -24.07 -6.82 89.63
N ALA A 917 -25.09 -7.38 90.29
CA ALA A 917 -25.74 -8.59 89.80
C ALA A 917 -26.59 -8.26 88.56
N PRO A 918 -26.65 -9.14 87.54
CA PRO A 918 -27.54 -8.94 86.40
C PRO A 918 -29.00 -9.00 86.86
N GLY A 919 -29.75 -7.94 86.60
CA GLY A 919 -31.17 -7.79 86.93
C GLY A 919 -31.92 -7.09 85.80
N ASP A 920 -33.16 -7.52 85.55
CA ASP A 920 -33.93 -7.27 84.33
C ASP A 920 -34.07 -5.79 83.92
N GLY A 921 -33.99 -5.54 82.60
CA GLY A 921 -34.17 -4.24 81.94
C GLY A 921 -34.15 -4.36 80.42
#